data_AF-A0A934XLF0-F1
#
_entry.id   AF-A0A934XLF0-F1
#
_cell.length_a   1.000
_cell.length_b   1.000
_cell.length_c   1.000
_cell.angle_alpha   90.00
_cell.angle_beta   90.00
_cell.angle_gamma   90.00
#
_symmetry.space_group_name_H-M   'P 1'
#
loop_
_entity.id
_entity.type
_entity.pdbx_description
1 polymer ?
#
loop_
_entity_poly.entity_id
_entity_poly.type
_entity_poly.pdbx_seq_one_letter_code
_entity_poly.pdbx_strand_id
1 'polypeptide(L)'
;MRKHVFTVFSVLVIVAMLLSACGGGATPTAAPKATEAPKATAAPNATEAPKPAAGGFKIGLVTDVGRVNDRSFNQSAWEGAQQVAKELGVADADVKYVETQDSKDYADNIQQFVDNGYNVIITVGFALGDATTTAAKANPKINFVGVDQFQGATLPNLTGLIFHEDQSGYLAGALAASLTKTGTIAAVLGTDLIPPVVAFKEGYEAGAKAIKPDIKILSTYHPGEISQAFVDPEWGAATAKQAIDQGADVVFGAGGQTGNGALQEVATHAGLYCIGVDTDQWETVPAAQPCLVSSAMKLITPGVVDLVKMAKDAKFPGGNYFGGSGLAAFHDFDAKLPKDLKDKLTQLKADLDSGKVKTGYPKTASTEPFKIGLVTDVGRVNDRSFNQSAWDGAQQVAKELGVADDDVKYVETQDSKDYADNIQQFVDNGYNVIITVGFALGDATTAAAKANPKINFIGVDQFQEEALPNLTGLMFHEDQSGYLAGALAASLTKSGTIAGVFGTDLIPPVVAFKEGYEAGAKATKPDIKIISTYHPGEISQAFVDPEWGAATAKQAIDQGADVVFAAGGQTGNGALQEVATHAGLYCIGVDTDQWETVPAAHPCLVSSAMKLITPGVVDLVKTAKDAKFPGGNYFGGSGLAAFHDFDAKLPKDLKDKLTQLKADLDSGKVKTGYPKTAAPATDIGTEANPIKVYFVPSVDANVIVTGGDIMAAALEKATGLKFKVFVPTSYAATIEEMCASPTDSIGFIPGLGYVLANQRCGVDVSMKAVRRGLDWYAAQYIVRRDSTIKTLKDLNGKKWAYPDAGSTSGYLYPLYQMQTEGVTPGEKLAAGGHPQAVQAVYDGKADFATTFFSPPAKPGRRDRLEVGRCGGHSGRQDQGLPDQRRQEIPDLRRLDCARCPHQRARAGARRSREDQDSGADRANPERHAELWPGLPGRAARADRSRDRGICQDRRVEDLHWRQQVLRLVQCDGRHR
;
A
#
# COMPACT_ATOMS: atom_id res chain seq x y z
N MET A 1 -21.75 -63.29 5.10
CA MET A 1 -20.34 -63.22 4.65
C MET A 1 -20.02 -61.85 4.03
N ARG A 2 -20.01 -60.74 4.79
CA ARG A 2 -19.64 -59.40 4.26
C ARG A 2 -18.65 -58.59 5.13
N LYS A 3 -18.55 -58.85 6.43
CA LYS A 3 -17.61 -58.14 7.33
C LYS A 3 -16.17 -58.70 7.38
N HIS A 4 -15.90 -59.89 6.82
CA HIS A 4 -14.54 -60.48 6.82
C HIS A 4 -13.76 -60.27 5.52
N VAL A 5 -14.41 -59.87 4.42
CA VAL A 5 -13.73 -59.66 3.13
C VAL A 5 -12.86 -58.40 3.18
N PHE A 6 -13.38 -57.30 3.76
CA PHE A 6 -12.64 -56.05 3.92
C PHE A 6 -11.40 -56.21 4.82
N THR A 7 -11.52 -56.90 5.95
CA THR A 7 -10.39 -57.11 6.87
C THR A 7 -9.22 -57.86 6.21
N VAL A 8 -9.52 -58.87 5.38
CA VAL A 8 -8.50 -59.61 4.62
C VAL A 8 -7.86 -58.72 3.55
N PHE A 9 -8.63 -57.86 2.89
CA PHE A 9 -8.09 -56.91 1.90
C PHE A 9 -7.16 -55.87 2.54
N SER A 10 -7.55 -55.29 3.68
CA SER A 10 -6.72 -54.32 4.42
C SER A 10 -5.40 -54.92 4.92
N VAL A 11 -5.42 -56.17 5.41
CA VAL A 11 -4.19 -56.86 5.85
C VAL A 11 -3.27 -57.20 4.68
N LEU A 12 -3.80 -57.61 3.53
CA LEU A 12 -2.98 -57.90 2.33
C LEU A 12 -2.25 -56.66 1.81
N VAL A 13 -2.89 -55.49 1.81
CA VAL A 13 -2.23 -54.22 1.40
C VAL A 13 -1.11 -53.84 2.37
N ILE A 14 -1.31 -53.99 3.68
CA ILE A 14 -0.30 -53.69 4.69
C ILE A 14 0.89 -54.66 4.61
N VAL A 15 0.66 -55.95 4.38
CA VAL A 15 1.73 -56.95 4.20
C VAL A 15 2.53 -56.69 2.91
N ALA A 16 1.87 -56.25 1.83
CA ALA A 16 2.57 -55.86 0.59
C ALA A 16 3.50 -54.65 0.78
N MET A 17 3.17 -53.72 1.69
CA MET A 17 4.01 -52.55 1.99
C MET A 17 5.18 -52.83 2.95
N LEU A 18 5.19 -53.97 3.65
CA LEU A 18 6.23 -54.31 4.64
C LEU A 18 7.36 -55.19 4.09
N LEU A 19 7.23 -55.74 2.87
CA LEU A 19 8.24 -56.62 2.26
C LEU A 19 9.29 -55.90 1.40
N SER A 20 9.15 -54.60 1.16
CA SER A 20 10.12 -53.78 0.41
C SER A 20 11.23 -53.15 1.27
N ALA A 21 11.17 -53.32 2.60
CA ALA A 21 12.00 -52.58 3.55
C ALA A 21 13.22 -53.36 4.12
N CYS A 22 13.77 -54.34 3.40
CA CYS A 22 15.07 -54.96 3.69
C CYS A 22 15.69 -55.61 2.44
N GLY A 23 16.60 -54.89 1.75
CA GLY A 23 17.29 -55.42 0.57
C GLY A 23 18.09 -54.34 -0.17
N GLY A 24 19.28 -53.99 0.33
CA GLY A 24 20.17 -53.04 -0.35
C GLY A 24 20.87 -53.66 -1.56
N GLY A 25 21.02 -52.92 -2.66
CA GLY A 25 21.73 -53.45 -3.84
C GLY A 25 21.68 -52.70 -5.17
N ALA A 26 21.02 -51.54 -5.29
CA ALA A 26 21.07 -50.72 -6.52
C ALA A 26 20.82 -49.23 -6.22
N THR A 27 21.65 -48.33 -6.76
CA THR A 27 21.49 -46.87 -6.66
C THR A 27 20.56 -46.33 -7.76
N PRO A 28 19.40 -45.72 -7.42
CA PRO A 28 18.51 -45.10 -8.41
C PRO A 28 18.84 -43.62 -8.64
N THR A 29 18.72 -43.23 -9.91
CA THR A 29 18.83 -41.88 -10.50
C THR A 29 18.09 -40.78 -9.72
N ALA A 30 18.69 -39.59 -9.65
CA ALA A 30 18.05 -38.39 -9.11
C ALA A 30 17.07 -37.73 -10.10
N ALA A 31 16.02 -37.10 -9.56
CA ALA A 31 15.21 -36.13 -10.30
C ALA A 31 16.05 -34.88 -10.67
N PRO A 32 15.70 -34.13 -11.75
CA PRO A 32 16.56 -33.10 -12.29
C PRO A 32 16.76 -31.92 -11.34
N LYS A 33 18.01 -31.53 -11.11
CA LYS A 33 18.37 -30.23 -10.54
C LYS A 33 18.08 -29.11 -11.54
N ALA A 34 17.78 -27.92 -11.04
CA ALA A 34 17.95 -26.70 -11.83
C ALA A 34 19.42 -26.56 -12.27
N THR A 35 19.64 -26.28 -13.55
CA THR A 35 20.98 -26.05 -14.12
C THR A 35 21.47 -24.65 -13.76
N GLU A 36 22.73 -24.51 -13.39
CA GLU A 36 23.35 -23.18 -13.20
C GLU A 36 23.28 -22.33 -14.48
N ALA A 37 23.04 -21.03 -14.31
CA ALA A 37 23.09 -20.07 -15.41
C ALA A 37 24.51 -20.03 -16.02
N PRO A 38 24.66 -20.06 -17.36
CA PRO A 38 25.97 -19.95 -17.99
C PRO A 38 26.70 -18.68 -17.58
N LYS A 39 27.92 -18.85 -17.06
CA LYS A 39 28.77 -17.76 -16.60
C LYS A 39 29.03 -16.76 -17.73
N ALA A 40 28.89 -15.46 -17.44
CA ALA A 40 29.00 -14.39 -18.43
C ALA A 40 30.26 -14.54 -19.30
N THR A 41 30.05 -14.75 -20.59
CA THR A 41 31.11 -14.82 -21.60
C THR A 41 31.16 -13.47 -22.34
N ALA A 42 32.36 -13.03 -22.72
CA ALA A 42 32.60 -11.66 -23.19
C ALA A 42 31.77 -11.28 -24.43
N ALA A 43 31.46 -9.98 -24.54
CA ALA A 43 30.59 -9.43 -25.58
C ALA A 43 31.08 -9.78 -27.01
N PRO A 44 30.17 -10.21 -27.91
CA PRO A 44 30.48 -10.27 -29.34
C PRO A 44 30.75 -8.87 -29.89
N ASN A 45 31.73 -8.75 -30.79
CA ASN A 45 31.90 -7.53 -31.59
C ASN A 45 30.67 -7.29 -32.48
N ALA A 46 30.48 -6.03 -32.89
CA ALA A 46 29.42 -5.65 -33.81
C ALA A 46 29.44 -6.51 -35.09
N THR A 47 28.35 -7.26 -35.33
CA THR A 47 28.21 -8.13 -36.50
C THR A 47 27.51 -7.38 -37.64
N GLU A 48 27.94 -7.67 -38.87
CA GLU A 48 27.52 -7.00 -40.10
C GLU A 48 26.02 -7.20 -40.44
N ALA A 49 25.43 -6.25 -41.17
CA ALA A 49 24.00 -6.22 -41.46
C ALA A 49 23.55 -7.42 -42.35
N PRO A 50 22.37 -8.03 -42.10
CA PRO A 50 21.96 -9.24 -42.83
C PRO A 50 21.66 -8.98 -44.31
N LYS A 51 22.29 -9.76 -45.19
CA LYS A 51 21.96 -9.80 -46.62
C LYS A 51 20.67 -10.61 -46.86
N PRO A 52 19.74 -10.15 -47.72
CA PRO A 52 18.49 -10.87 -47.98
C PRO A 52 18.69 -12.30 -48.51
N ALA A 53 17.80 -13.20 -48.11
CA ALA A 53 17.73 -14.57 -48.64
C ALA A 53 17.21 -14.58 -50.09
N ALA A 54 17.55 -15.63 -50.85
CA ALA A 54 17.16 -15.77 -52.25
C ALA A 54 15.69 -16.21 -52.41
N GLY A 55 14.77 -15.25 -52.29
CA GLY A 55 13.34 -15.43 -52.53
C GLY A 55 12.67 -14.12 -52.96
N GLY A 56 11.41 -14.20 -53.42
CA GLY A 56 10.58 -13.02 -53.69
C GLY A 56 10.30 -12.24 -52.40
N PHE A 57 10.17 -10.91 -52.50
CA PHE A 57 9.89 -10.06 -51.35
C PHE A 57 8.39 -10.03 -51.08
N LYS A 58 7.93 -10.59 -49.95
CA LYS A 58 6.52 -10.74 -49.62
C LYS A 58 6.06 -9.82 -48.49
N ILE A 59 4.79 -9.40 -48.58
CA ILE A 59 4.13 -8.49 -47.63
C ILE A 59 2.85 -9.16 -47.10
N GLY A 60 2.82 -9.45 -45.81
CA GLY A 60 1.66 -9.99 -45.10
C GLY A 60 0.98 -8.89 -44.28
N LEU A 61 -0.34 -8.98 -44.08
CA LEU A 61 -1.10 -8.07 -43.23
C LEU A 61 -2.07 -8.84 -42.33
N VAL A 62 -2.09 -8.54 -41.04
CA VAL A 62 -3.09 -9.07 -40.08
C VAL A 62 -3.88 -7.89 -39.54
N THR A 63 -5.21 -7.93 -39.68
CA THR A 63 -6.09 -6.93 -39.08
C THR A 63 -6.37 -7.23 -37.61
N ASP A 64 -6.83 -6.22 -36.88
CA ASP A 64 -7.61 -6.40 -35.67
C ASP A 64 -8.95 -7.13 -35.98
N VAL A 65 -9.80 -7.32 -34.97
CA VAL A 65 -11.18 -7.76 -35.18
C VAL A 65 -11.89 -6.75 -36.07
N GLY A 66 -12.09 -7.12 -37.35
CA GLY A 66 -12.45 -6.16 -38.39
C GLY A 66 -12.26 -6.71 -39.80
N ARG A 67 -12.20 -5.80 -40.78
CA ARG A 67 -12.12 -6.13 -42.22
C ARG A 67 -11.33 -5.09 -43.00
N VAL A 68 -10.64 -5.49 -44.06
CA VAL A 68 -9.86 -4.58 -44.94
C VAL A 68 -10.73 -3.70 -45.85
N ASN A 69 -12.05 -3.69 -45.64
CA ASN A 69 -13.03 -2.86 -46.35
C ASN A 69 -13.89 -2.00 -45.40
N ASP A 70 -13.40 -1.75 -44.18
CA ASP A 70 -14.03 -0.95 -43.12
C ASP A 70 -14.23 0.54 -43.44
N ARG A 71 -13.77 1.00 -44.62
CA ARG A 71 -13.84 2.39 -45.10
C ARG A 71 -13.03 3.38 -44.23
N SER A 72 -12.08 2.87 -43.45
CA SER A 72 -11.35 3.65 -42.46
C SER A 72 -9.99 2.98 -42.20
N PHE A 73 -9.67 2.72 -40.94
CA PHE A 73 -8.38 2.27 -40.42
C PHE A 73 -7.74 1.06 -41.14
N ASN A 74 -8.43 -0.09 -41.19
CA ASN A 74 -7.85 -1.32 -41.75
C ASN A 74 -7.71 -1.24 -43.27
N GLN A 75 -8.67 -0.60 -43.94
CA GLN A 75 -8.59 -0.36 -45.37
C GLN A 75 -7.36 0.49 -45.73
N SER A 76 -7.05 1.55 -44.99
CA SER A 76 -5.87 2.38 -45.26
C SER A 76 -4.54 1.62 -45.14
N ALA A 77 -4.40 0.75 -44.15
CA ALA A 77 -3.20 -0.08 -44.01
C ALA A 77 -3.05 -1.08 -45.17
N TRP A 78 -4.16 -1.68 -45.62
CA TRP A 78 -4.17 -2.59 -46.77
C TRP A 78 -3.91 -1.86 -48.10
N GLU A 79 -4.48 -0.69 -48.31
CA GLU A 79 -4.19 0.17 -49.47
C GLU A 79 -2.71 0.58 -49.51
N GLY A 80 -2.10 0.89 -48.35
CA GLY A 80 -0.67 1.13 -48.23
C GLY A 80 0.16 -0.08 -48.64
N ALA A 81 -0.19 -1.27 -48.15
CA ALA A 81 0.46 -2.53 -48.51
C ALA A 81 0.34 -2.83 -50.03
N GLN A 82 -0.83 -2.59 -50.63
CA GLN A 82 -1.04 -2.74 -52.08
C GLN A 82 -0.29 -1.70 -52.92
N GLN A 83 -0.22 -0.44 -52.45
CA GLN A 83 0.50 0.63 -53.15
C GLN A 83 2.00 0.31 -53.19
N VAL A 84 2.61 0.04 -52.04
CA VAL A 84 4.06 -0.22 -51.96
C VAL A 84 4.45 -1.52 -52.66
N ALA A 85 3.59 -2.54 -52.67
CA ALA A 85 3.79 -3.74 -53.47
C ALA A 85 3.94 -3.42 -54.97
N LYS A 86 3.04 -2.60 -55.52
CA LYS A 86 3.08 -2.17 -56.93
C LYS A 86 4.33 -1.34 -57.23
N GLU A 87 4.68 -0.40 -56.34
CA GLU A 87 5.87 0.44 -56.48
C GLU A 87 7.18 -0.36 -56.40
N LEU A 88 7.22 -1.44 -55.61
CA LEU A 88 8.39 -2.32 -55.46
C LEU A 88 8.43 -3.51 -56.45
N GLY A 89 7.42 -3.65 -57.33
CA GLY A 89 7.32 -4.75 -58.29
C GLY A 89 7.07 -6.12 -57.64
N VAL A 90 6.41 -6.16 -56.47
CA VAL A 90 5.98 -7.39 -55.80
C VAL A 90 4.78 -7.98 -56.54
N ALA A 91 4.76 -9.31 -56.72
CA ALA A 91 3.66 -9.99 -57.38
C ALA A 91 2.42 -10.09 -56.47
N ASP A 92 1.22 -9.96 -57.03
CA ASP A 92 -0.06 -10.08 -56.28
C ASP A 92 -0.22 -11.41 -55.54
N ALA A 93 0.54 -12.45 -55.90
CA ALA A 93 0.61 -13.71 -55.17
C ALA A 93 1.29 -13.57 -53.79
N ASP A 94 2.31 -12.71 -53.68
CA ASP A 94 3.17 -12.48 -52.51
C ASP A 94 2.69 -11.31 -51.62
N VAL A 95 1.55 -10.69 -51.94
CA VAL A 95 0.84 -9.72 -51.09
C VAL A 95 -0.44 -10.37 -50.57
N LYS A 96 -0.60 -10.51 -49.25
CA LYS A 96 -1.74 -11.21 -48.62
C LYS A 96 -2.16 -10.53 -47.32
N TYR A 97 -3.42 -10.72 -46.94
CA TYR A 97 -3.96 -10.32 -45.65
C TYR A 97 -4.70 -11.49 -44.98
N VAL A 98 -4.92 -11.37 -43.66
CA VAL A 98 -5.86 -12.15 -42.87
C VAL A 98 -6.78 -11.17 -42.12
N GLU A 99 -8.10 -11.34 -42.28
CA GLU A 99 -9.11 -10.62 -41.49
C GLU A 99 -9.35 -11.38 -40.18
N THR A 100 -8.84 -10.89 -39.05
CA THR A 100 -9.06 -11.55 -37.76
C THR A 100 -10.53 -11.48 -37.36
N GLN A 101 -11.11 -12.61 -36.92
CA GLN A 101 -12.50 -12.70 -36.48
C GLN A 101 -12.63 -12.73 -34.95
N ASP A 102 -11.61 -13.20 -34.24
CA ASP A 102 -11.55 -13.31 -32.77
C ASP A 102 -10.13 -12.97 -32.30
N SER A 103 -9.99 -12.17 -31.25
CA SER A 103 -8.70 -11.64 -30.79
C SER A 103 -7.73 -12.73 -30.32
N LYS A 104 -8.23 -13.90 -29.90
CA LYS A 104 -7.36 -15.05 -29.55
C LYS A 104 -6.52 -15.54 -30.75
N ASP A 105 -6.99 -15.29 -31.98
CA ASP A 105 -6.39 -15.83 -33.21
C ASP A 105 -5.21 -14.97 -33.71
N TYR A 106 -4.92 -13.80 -33.13
CA TYR A 106 -3.86 -12.90 -33.62
C TYR A 106 -2.50 -13.60 -33.76
N ALA A 107 -2.12 -14.42 -32.78
CA ALA A 107 -0.83 -15.12 -32.78
C ALA A 107 -0.71 -16.12 -33.95
N ASP A 108 -1.75 -16.92 -34.18
CA ASP A 108 -1.80 -17.90 -35.28
C ASP A 108 -1.91 -17.21 -36.64
N ASN A 109 -2.59 -16.06 -36.72
CA ASN A 109 -2.69 -15.25 -37.93
C ASN A 109 -1.35 -14.59 -38.30
N ILE A 110 -0.55 -14.17 -37.32
CA ILE A 110 0.81 -13.70 -37.54
C ILE A 110 1.75 -14.86 -37.90
N GLN A 111 1.65 -16.00 -37.20
CA GLN A 111 2.51 -17.16 -37.42
C GLN A 111 2.33 -17.77 -38.82
N GLN A 112 1.13 -17.72 -39.40
CA GLN A 112 0.90 -18.11 -40.80
C GLN A 112 1.80 -17.33 -41.78
N PHE A 113 2.06 -16.04 -41.57
CA PHE A 113 2.98 -15.27 -42.40
C PHE A 113 4.46 -15.56 -42.10
N VAL A 114 4.80 -15.86 -40.85
CA VAL A 114 6.13 -16.34 -40.45
C VAL A 114 6.48 -17.64 -41.18
N ASP A 115 5.61 -18.65 -41.08
CA ASP A 115 5.82 -19.99 -41.64
C ASP A 115 5.91 -19.97 -43.17
N ASN A 116 5.16 -19.09 -43.83
CA ASN A 116 5.19 -18.92 -45.29
C ASN A 116 6.36 -18.01 -45.77
N GLY A 117 7.25 -17.61 -44.87
CA GLY A 117 8.51 -16.92 -45.17
C GLY A 117 8.32 -15.48 -45.68
N TYR A 118 7.40 -14.72 -45.07
CA TYR A 118 7.19 -13.32 -45.43
C TYR A 118 8.31 -12.40 -44.90
N ASN A 119 8.56 -11.29 -45.60
CA ASN A 119 9.67 -10.38 -45.26
C ASN A 119 9.22 -9.19 -44.42
N VAL A 120 8.00 -8.73 -44.65
CA VAL A 120 7.31 -7.74 -43.81
C VAL A 120 5.96 -8.31 -43.40
N ILE A 121 5.64 -8.21 -42.11
CA ILE A 121 4.31 -8.47 -41.57
C ILE A 121 3.78 -7.16 -40.98
N ILE A 122 2.68 -6.66 -41.54
CA ILE A 122 1.97 -5.48 -41.07
C ILE A 122 0.87 -5.98 -40.12
N THR A 123 0.82 -5.45 -38.90
CA THR A 123 -0.21 -5.80 -37.91
C THR A 123 -0.97 -4.53 -37.56
N VAL A 124 -2.27 -4.54 -37.76
CA VAL A 124 -3.08 -3.32 -37.87
C VAL A 124 -4.06 -3.25 -36.72
N GLY A 125 -3.75 -2.46 -35.70
CA GLY A 125 -4.58 -2.32 -34.50
C GLY A 125 -3.76 -2.43 -33.22
N PHE A 126 -4.16 -1.67 -32.21
CA PHE A 126 -3.52 -1.64 -30.89
C PHE A 126 -3.56 -3.01 -30.19
N ALA A 127 -4.68 -3.75 -30.31
CA ALA A 127 -4.88 -5.01 -29.59
C ALA A 127 -3.95 -6.15 -30.03
N LEU A 128 -3.32 -6.07 -31.20
CA LEU A 128 -2.32 -7.04 -31.64
C LEU A 128 -0.92 -6.79 -31.04
N GLY A 129 -0.71 -5.67 -30.33
CA GLY A 129 0.63 -5.20 -29.92
C GLY A 129 1.51 -6.26 -29.24
N ASP A 130 0.95 -7.05 -28.32
CA ASP A 130 1.67 -8.13 -27.63
C ASP A 130 1.97 -9.33 -28.53
N ALA A 131 1.03 -9.70 -29.41
CA ALA A 131 1.21 -10.77 -30.39
C ALA A 131 2.29 -10.39 -31.43
N THR A 132 2.26 -9.16 -31.93
CA THR A 132 3.30 -8.58 -32.80
C THR A 132 4.65 -8.54 -32.11
N THR A 133 4.72 -8.04 -30.88
CA THR A 133 5.95 -7.94 -30.10
C THR A 133 6.55 -9.32 -29.83
N THR A 134 5.71 -10.32 -29.54
CA THR A 134 6.12 -11.71 -29.34
C THR A 134 6.65 -12.34 -30.64
N ALA A 135 5.93 -12.17 -31.75
CA ALA A 135 6.37 -12.65 -33.06
C ALA A 135 7.67 -11.97 -33.53
N ALA A 136 7.85 -10.68 -33.28
CA ALA A 136 9.06 -9.93 -33.60
C ALA A 136 10.28 -10.42 -32.80
N LYS A 137 10.13 -10.67 -31.49
CA LYS A 137 11.17 -11.28 -30.64
C LYS A 137 11.58 -12.67 -31.12
N ALA A 138 10.60 -13.50 -31.53
CA ALA A 138 10.86 -14.85 -32.04
C ALA A 138 11.50 -14.86 -33.45
N ASN A 139 11.21 -13.85 -34.28
CA ASN A 139 11.57 -13.84 -35.70
C ASN A 139 12.43 -12.62 -36.11
N PRO A 140 13.67 -12.47 -35.59
CA PRO A 140 14.55 -11.32 -35.82
C PRO A 140 15.07 -11.14 -37.27
N LYS A 141 14.50 -11.85 -38.24
CA LYS A 141 14.78 -11.74 -39.68
C LYS A 141 13.57 -11.22 -40.50
N ILE A 142 12.43 -11.06 -39.84
CA ILE A 142 11.19 -10.53 -40.42
C ILE A 142 10.96 -9.16 -39.81
N ASN A 143 10.63 -8.17 -40.63
CA ASN A 143 10.31 -6.82 -40.17
C ASN A 143 8.81 -6.71 -39.88
N PHE A 144 8.45 -6.13 -38.74
CA PHE A 144 7.07 -5.99 -38.28
C PHE A 144 6.67 -4.52 -38.25
N VAL A 145 5.54 -4.17 -38.86
CA VAL A 145 4.96 -2.82 -38.85
C VAL A 145 3.68 -2.85 -38.02
N GLY A 146 3.74 -2.34 -36.80
CA GLY A 146 2.59 -2.27 -35.89
C GLY A 146 1.84 -0.95 -36.02
N VAL A 147 0.71 -0.92 -36.73
CA VAL A 147 -0.10 0.29 -36.87
C VAL A 147 -0.93 0.52 -35.60
N ASP A 148 -0.83 1.73 -35.05
CA ASP A 148 -1.33 2.14 -33.72
C ASP A 148 -0.69 1.38 -32.54
N GLN A 149 0.46 0.72 -32.74
CA GLN A 149 1.16 -0.05 -31.70
C GLN A 149 2.42 0.66 -31.19
N PHE A 150 2.27 1.47 -30.13
CA PHE A 150 3.39 2.16 -29.49
C PHE A 150 4.44 1.19 -28.93
N GLN A 151 5.70 1.36 -29.35
CA GLN A 151 6.83 0.55 -28.89
C GLN A 151 7.52 1.23 -27.70
N GLY A 152 7.21 0.79 -26.48
CA GLY A 152 7.88 1.25 -25.26
C GLY A 152 9.32 0.73 -25.13
N ALA A 153 9.61 -0.45 -25.69
CA ALA A 153 10.95 -1.02 -25.76
C ALA A 153 11.36 -1.23 -27.23
N THR A 154 12.58 -0.83 -27.60
CA THR A 154 13.07 -0.89 -28.98
C THR A 154 13.49 -2.31 -29.37
N LEU A 155 12.80 -2.91 -30.36
CA LEU A 155 13.27 -4.10 -31.07
C LEU A 155 13.75 -3.67 -32.48
N PRO A 156 14.92 -4.13 -32.97
CA PRO A 156 15.47 -3.69 -34.26
C PRO A 156 14.59 -4.00 -35.48
N ASN A 157 13.72 -5.00 -35.38
CA ASN A 157 12.86 -5.50 -36.46
C ASN A 157 11.36 -5.23 -36.24
N LEU A 158 10.98 -4.33 -35.31
CA LEU A 158 9.59 -3.89 -35.12
C LEU A 158 9.53 -2.36 -35.05
N THR A 159 8.71 -1.77 -35.91
CA THR A 159 8.34 -0.35 -35.89
C THR A 159 6.87 -0.18 -35.53
N GLY A 160 6.59 0.57 -34.48
CA GLY A 160 5.27 1.13 -34.23
C GLY A 160 5.01 2.32 -35.15
N LEU A 161 4.03 2.20 -36.05
CA LEU A 161 3.50 3.31 -36.83
C LEU A 161 2.42 4.00 -35.99
N ILE A 162 2.77 5.14 -35.39
CA ILE A 162 1.92 5.91 -34.47
C ILE A 162 1.70 7.31 -35.01
N PHE A 163 0.71 8.05 -34.49
CA PHE A 163 0.32 9.35 -35.03
C PHE A 163 0.24 10.45 -33.97
N HIS A 164 -0.35 11.57 -34.39
CA HIS A 164 -0.77 12.67 -33.54
C HIS A 164 -2.27 12.89 -33.73
N GLU A 165 -3.05 11.92 -33.26
CA GLU A 165 -4.52 11.91 -33.23
C GLU A 165 -5.06 13.07 -32.39
N ASP A 166 -4.31 13.49 -31.38
CA ASP A 166 -4.58 14.69 -30.59
C ASP A 166 -4.62 15.95 -31.46
N GLN A 167 -3.74 16.06 -32.46
CA GLN A 167 -3.64 17.23 -33.33
C GLN A 167 -4.67 17.23 -34.46
N SER A 168 -4.95 16.07 -35.08
CA SER A 168 -6.04 15.96 -36.05
C SER A 168 -7.42 16.08 -35.38
N GLY A 169 -7.59 15.51 -34.19
CA GLY A 169 -8.74 15.74 -33.31
C GLY A 169 -8.93 17.23 -33.00
N TYR A 170 -7.88 17.93 -32.56
CA TYR A 170 -7.94 19.38 -32.27
C TYR A 170 -8.37 20.22 -33.47
N LEU A 171 -7.92 19.86 -34.68
CA LEU A 171 -8.35 20.54 -35.91
C LEU A 171 -9.81 20.23 -36.27
N ALA A 172 -10.27 18.99 -36.07
CA ALA A 172 -11.67 18.61 -36.22
C ALA A 172 -12.59 19.33 -35.20
N GLY A 173 -12.15 19.46 -33.95
CA GLY A 173 -12.84 20.22 -32.91
C GLY A 173 -12.93 21.70 -33.22
N ALA A 174 -11.81 22.29 -33.66
CA ALA A 174 -11.77 23.69 -34.07
C ALA A 174 -12.64 23.98 -35.30
N LEU A 175 -12.71 23.04 -36.27
CA LEU A 175 -13.63 23.08 -37.40
C LEU A 175 -15.08 23.02 -36.92
N ALA A 176 -15.44 22.04 -36.09
CA ALA A 176 -16.80 21.85 -35.57
C ALA A 176 -17.31 23.06 -34.78
N ALA A 177 -16.49 23.60 -33.86
CA ALA A 177 -16.82 24.80 -33.08
C ALA A 177 -16.97 26.08 -33.93
N SER A 178 -16.33 26.13 -35.10
CA SER A 178 -16.46 27.21 -36.08
C SER A 178 -17.70 27.07 -36.99
N LEU A 179 -18.25 25.85 -37.12
CA LEU A 179 -19.42 25.54 -37.95
C LEU A 179 -20.74 25.52 -37.18
N THR A 180 -20.72 25.16 -35.90
CA THR A 180 -21.94 25.02 -35.07
C THR A 180 -22.67 26.35 -34.88
N LYS A 181 -23.96 26.32 -35.22
CA LYS A 181 -24.95 27.39 -35.06
C LYS A 181 -25.69 27.23 -33.74
N THR A 182 -25.92 26.00 -33.28
CA THR A 182 -26.57 25.69 -31.99
C THR A 182 -25.65 25.91 -30.79
N GLY A 183 -24.33 25.91 -30.99
CA GLY A 183 -23.36 25.89 -29.90
C GLY A 183 -23.23 24.52 -29.23
N THR A 184 -23.78 23.47 -29.86
CA THR A 184 -23.66 22.07 -29.42
C THR A 184 -23.04 21.22 -30.53
N ILE A 185 -22.02 20.45 -30.19
CA ILE A 185 -21.36 19.49 -31.10
C ILE A 185 -21.25 18.13 -30.42
N ALA A 186 -20.96 17.07 -31.17
CA ALA A 186 -20.88 15.72 -30.65
C ALA A 186 -19.71 14.91 -31.24
N ALA A 187 -19.24 13.93 -30.48
CA ALA A 187 -18.31 12.91 -30.94
C ALA A 187 -18.87 11.53 -30.61
N VAL A 188 -19.08 10.70 -31.64
CA VAL A 188 -19.45 9.28 -31.51
C VAL A 188 -18.18 8.47 -31.71
N LEU A 189 -17.69 7.88 -30.62
CA LEU A 189 -16.36 7.28 -30.51
C LEU A 189 -16.45 5.75 -30.50
N GLY A 190 -15.31 5.09 -30.72
CA GLY A 190 -15.12 3.68 -30.35
C GLY A 190 -15.10 3.49 -28.83
N THR A 191 -14.20 2.68 -28.28
CA THR A 191 -14.00 2.55 -26.82
C THR A 191 -12.84 3.43 -26.33
N ASP A 192 -12.91 3.86 -25.07
CA ASP A 192 -11.84 4.57 -24.34
C ASP A 192 -10.67 3.66 -23.93
N LEU A 193 -10.85 2.34 -24.01
CA LEU A 193 -9.78 1.34 -23.83
C LEU A 193 -8.67 1.43 -24.89
N ILE A 194 -8.85 2.20 -25.97
CA ILE A 194 -7.89 2.36 -27.07
C ILE A 194 -7.32 3.79 -27.05
N PRO A 195 -6.03 4.00 -26.65
CA PRO A 195 -5.46 5.34 -26.46
C PRO A 195 -5.55 6.30 -27.66
N PRO A 196 -5.39 5.86 -28.94
CA PRO A 196 -5.66 6.70 -30.11
C PRO A 196 -7.08 7.33 -30.15
N VAL A 197 -8.11 6.64 -29.65
CA VAL A 197 -9.49 7.16 -29.61
C VAL A 197 -9.63 8.22 -28.50
N VAL A 198 -8.95 8.02 -27.35
CA VAL A 198 -8.85 9.03 -26.29
C VAL A 198 -8.13 10.28 -26.77
N ALA A 199 -7.01 10.11 -27.49
CA ALA A 199 -6.28 11.22 -28.11
C ALA A 199 -7.16 12.03 -29.08
N PHE A 200 -7.92 11.36 -29.95
CA PHE A 200 -8.91 12.03 -30.83
C PHE A 200 -9.96 12.82 -30.04
N LYS A 201 -10.57 12.25 -28.99
CA LYS A 201 -11.58 12.93 -28.15
C LYS A 201 -11.00 14.16 -27.45
N GLU A 202 -9.90 14.00 -26.72
CA GLU A 202 -9.30 15.09 -25.93
C GLU A 202 -8.80 16.21 -26.83
N GLY A 203 -8.23 15.86 -27.99
CA GLY A 203 -7.94 16.79 -29.07
C GLY A 203 -9.19 17.55 -29.50
N TYR A 204 -10.24 16.84 -29.93
CA TYR A 204 -11.51 17.41 -30.40
C TYR A 204 -12.14 18.37 -29.38
N GLU A 205 -12.17 17.99 -28.11
CA GLU A 205 -12.70 18.85 -27.06
C GLU A 205 -11.86 20.09 -26.80
N ALA A 206 -10.53 19.96 -26.73
CA ALA A 206 -9.64 21.09 -26.53
C ALA A 206 -9.68 22.07 -27.71
N GLY A 207 -9.68 21.55 -28.94
CA GLY A 207 -9.78 22.34 -30.17
C GLY A 207 -11.10 23.09 -30.30
N ALA A 208 -12.20 22.45 -29.90
CA ALA A 208 -13.51 23.09 -29.84
C ALA A 208 -13.57 24.21 -28.80
N LYS A 209 -13.15 23.93 -27.55
CA LYS A 209 -13.11 24.89 -26.44
C LYS A 209 -12.18 26.08 -26.74
N ALA A 210 -11.09 25.87 -27.49
CA ALA A 210 -10.17 26.93 -27.92
C ALA A 210 -10.76 27.89 -28.99
N ILE A 211 -11.84 27.50 -29.67
CA ILE A 211 -12.59 28.37 -30.59
C ILE A 211 -13.79 29.01 -29.89
N LYS A 212 -14.50 28.26 -29.05
CA LYS A 212 -15.73 28.66 -28.37
C LYS A 212 -15.74 28.08 -26.94
N PRO A 213 -15.24 28.82 -25.92
CA PRO A 213 -15.04 28.29 -24.57
C PRO A 213 -16.31 27.82 -23.85
N ASP A 214 -17.47 28.31 -24.27
CA ASP A 214 -18.82 28.03 -23.76
C ASP A 214 -19.56 26.91 -24.54
N ILE A 215 -18.88 26.24 -25.47
CA ILE A 215 -19.48 25.20 -26.32
C ILE A 215 -19.91 23.95 -25.53
N LYS A 216 -21.12 23.47 -25.80
CA LYS A 216 -21.60 22.17 -25.30
C LYS A 216 -21.04 21.07 -26.18
N ILE A 217 -20.41 20.05 -25.58
CA ILE A 217 -19.87 18.90 -26.30
C ILE A 217 -20.50 17.62 -25.76
N LEU A 218 -20.96 16.76 -26.67
CA LEU A 218 -21.55 15.45 -26.39
C LEU A 218 -20.60 14.34 -26.91
N SER A 219 -19.60 14.01 -26.11
CA SER A 219 -18.64 12.93 -26.38
C SER A 219 -19.16 11.61 -25.80
N THR A 220 -19.41 10.60 -26.64
CA THR A 220 -19.93 9.29 -26.21
C THR A 220 -19.08 8.16 -26.78
N TYR A 221 -18.53 7.32 -25.89
CA TYR A 221 -17.86 6.07 -26.24
C TYR A 221 -18.85 4.91 -26.37
N HIS A 222 -18.54 3.97 -27.27
CA HIS A 222 -19.23 2.69 -27.37
C HIS A 222 -18.96 1.86 -26.09
N PRO A 223 -20.00 1.33 -25.41
CA PRO A 223 -19.87 0.71 -24.08
C PRO A 223 -19.50 -0.79 -24.10
N GLY A 224 -19.43 -1.40 -25.28
CA GLY A 224 -19.00 -2.79 -25.45
C GLY A 224 -17.48 -2.95 -25.58
N GLU A 225 -17.03 -4.19 -25.45
CA GLU A 225 -15.62 -4.61 -25.58
C GLU A 225 -14.96 -4.15 -26.89
N ILE A 226 -13.62 -4.10 -26.90
CA ILE A 226 -12.80 -3.69 -28.06
C ILE A 226 -13.24 -4.38 -29.37
N SER A 227 -13.54 -5.68 -29.32
CA SER A 227 -13.97 -6.47 -30.49
C SER A 227 -15.37 -6.13 -31.04
N GLN A 228 -16.18 -5.35 -30.30
CA GLN A 228 -17.46 -4.83 -30.77
C GLN A 228 -17.39 -3.33 -31.11
N ALA A 229 -16.61 -2.55 -30.34
CA ALA A 229 -16.64 -1.08 -30.33
C ALA A 229 -16.26 -0.36 -31.64
N PHE A 230 -15.78 -1.10 -32.65
CA PHE A 230 -15.42 -0.57 -33.97
C PHE A 230 -16.23 -1.20 -35.13
N VAL A 231 -17.14 -2.13 -34.83
CA VAL A 231 -17.92 -2.93 -35.80
C VAL A 231 -19.43 -2.86 -35.59
N ASP A 232 -19.91 -1.90 -34.79
CA ASP A 232 -21.32 -1.70 -34.45
C ASP A 232 -21.87 -0.39 -35.06
N PRO A 233 -22.25 -0.37 -36.35
CA PRO A 233 -22.80 0.82 -37.01
C PRO A 233 -24.21 1.19 -36.52
N GLU A 234 -24.97 0.23 -35.98
CA GLU A 234 -26.34 0.47 -35.49
C GLU A 234 -26.33 1.30 -34.20
N TRP A 235 -25.45 0.96 -33.25
CA TRP A 235 -25.20 1.79 -32.07
C TRP A 235 -24.64 3.18 -32.45
N GLY A 236 -23.76 3.24 -33.45
CA GLY A 236 -23.19 4.49 -33.96
C GLY A 236 -24.26 5.45 -34.50
N ALA A 237 -25.16 4.94 -35.33
CA ALA A 237 -26.31 5.70 -35.84
C ALA A 237 -27.26 6.14 -34.71
N ALA A 238 -27.64 5.23 -33.81
CA ALA A 238 -28.51 5.56 -32.68
C ALA A 238 -27.93 6.66 -31.77
N THR A 239 -26.62 6.62 -31.52
CA THR A 239 -25.92 7.59 -30.68
C THR A 239 -25.78 8.95 -31.39
N ALA A 240 -25.50 8.97 -32.69
CA ALA A 240 -25.51 10.20 -33.48
C ALA A 240 -26.90 10.85 -33.48
N LYS A 241 -27.96 10.07 -33.68
CA LYS A 241 -29.34 10.55 -33.57
C LYS A 241 -29.63 11.13 -32.19
N GLN A 242 -29.27 10.44 -31.11
CA GLN A 242 -29.47 10.93 -29.74
C GLN A 242 -28.72 12.25 -29.48
N ALA A 243 -27.57 12.48 -30.12
CA ALA A 243 -26.85 13.74 -30.02
C ALA A 243 -27.52 14.87 -30.82
N ILE A 244 -28.04 14.58 -32.01
CA ILE A 244 -28.84 15.51 -32.84
C ILE A 244 -30.11 15.92 -32.10
N ASP A 245 -30.85 14.97 -31.51
CA ASP A 245 -32.03 15.23 -30.69
C ASP A 245 -31.71 16.07 -29.42
N GLN A 246 -30.46 16.09 -28.98
CA GLN A 246 -29.93 16.95 -27.91
C GLN A 246 -29.33 18.29 -28.40
N GLY A 247 -29.50 18.61 -29.68
CA GLY A 247 -29.14 19.88 -30.30
C GLY A 247 -27.80 19.92 -31.03
N ALA A 248 -27.08 18.81 -31.18
CA ALA A 248 -25.81 18.80 -31.92
C ALA A 248 -26.05 19.03 -33.42
N ASP A 249 -25.35 20.01 -34.01
CA ASP A 249 -25.41 20.31 -35.45
C ASP A 249 -24.09 20.05 -36.20
N VAL A 250 -23.04 19.63 -35.48
CA VAL A 250 -21.83 19.02 -36.03
C VAL A 250 -21.49 17.75 -35.25
N VAL A 251 -21.25 16.63 -35.95
CA VAL A 251 -20.94 15.32 -35.35
C VAL A 251 -19.62 14.75 -35.91
N PHE A 252 -18.69 14.39 -35.03
CA PHE A 252 -17.45 13.70 -35.34
C PHE A 252 -17.63 12.18 -35.15
N GLY A 253 -17.37 11.38 -36.17
CA GLY A 253 -17.46 9.92 -36.12
C GLY A 253 -16.07 9.30 -36.04
N ALA A 254 -15.68 8.78 -34.87
CA ALA A 254 -14.32 8.34 -34.57
C ALA A 254 -14.29 6.94 -33.91
N GLY A 255 -14.71 5.92 -34.65
CA GLY A 255 -14.85 4.55 -34.18
C GLY A 255 -15.05 3.52 -35.29
N GLY A 256 -14.22 3.54 -36.35
CA GLY A 256 -14.32 2.58 -37.45
C GLY A 256 -15.72 2.51 -38.08
N GLN A 257 -16.32 1.32 -38.15
CA GLN A 257 -17.67 1.14 -38.70
C GLN A 257 -18.77 1.74 -37.81
N THR A 258 -18.57 1.78 -36.49
CA THR A 258 -19.42 2.53 -35.56
C THR A 258 -19.39 4.03 -35.86
N GLY A 259 -18.20 4.56 -36.19
CA GLY A 259 -18.05 5.92 -36.73
C GLY A 259 -18.81 6.10 -38.04
N ASN A 260 -18.68 5.18 -39.00
CA ASN A 260 -19.39 5.24 -40.28
C ASN A 260 -20.92 5.28 -40.12
N GLY A 261 -21.48 4.52 -39.18
CA GLY A 261 -22.92 4.55 -38.86
C GLY A 261 -23.38 5.91 -38.36
N ALA A 262 -22.59 6.55 -37.50
CA ALA A 262 -22.84 7.91 -37.03
C ALA A 262 -22.84 8.93 -38.18
N LEU A 263 -21.87 8.86 -39.10
CA LEU A 263 -21.83 9.75 -40.27
C LEU A 263 -23.03 9.58 -41.20
N GLN A 264 -23.48 8.34 -41.40
CA GLN A 264 -24.62 8.03 -42.27
C GLN A 264 -25.94 8.54 -41.69
N GLU A 265 -26.16 8.43 -40.37
CA GLU A 265 -27.33 9.00 -39.70
C GLU A 265 -27.38 10.53 -39.85
N VAL A 266 -26.24 11.21 -39.66
CA VAL A 266 -26.14 12.67 -39.81
C VAL A 266 -26.42 13.10 -41.25
N ALA A 267 -26.02 12.32 -42.25
CA ALA A 267 -26.31 12.59 -43.66
C ALA A 267 -27.81 12.51 -44.01
N THR A 268 -28.65 11.86 -43.19
CA THR A 268 -30.11 11.93 -43.35
C THR A 268 -30.72 13.27 -42.87
N HIS A 269 -29.98 14.02 -42.05
CA HIS A 269 -30.43 15.27 -41.43
C HIS A 269 -29.92 16.49 -42.22
N ALA A 270 -30.75 16.98 -43.15
CA ALA A 270 -30.39 18.05 -44.07
C ALA A 270 -29.92 19.34 -43.38
N GLY A 271 -28.69 19.76 -43.68
CA GLY A 271 -28.09 21.02 -43.20
C GLY A 271 -27.27 20.92 -41.92
N LEU A 272 -27.11 19.72 -41.37
CA LEU A 272 -26.11 19.40 -40.35
C LEU A 272 -24.76 19.07 -41.01
N TYR A 273 -23.69 19.09 -40.22
CA TYR A 273 -22.34 18.74 -40.67
C TYR A 273 -21.81 17.49 -39.96
N CYS A 274 -20.95 16.74 -40.63
CA CYS A 274 -20.22 15.63 -40.04
C CYS A 274 -18.72 15.69 -40.37
N ILE A 275 -17.90 15.04 -39.54
CA ILE A 275 -16.44 14.95 -39.69
C ILE A 275 -16.03 13.48 -39.51
N GLY A 276 -15.30 12.92 -40.47
CA GLY A 276 -14.83 11.53 -40.45
C GLY A 276 -13.49 11.34 -39.72
N VAL A 277 -12.92 10.13 -39.78
CA VAL A 277 -11.67 9.75 -39.09
C VAL A 277 -10.77 8.84 -39.94
N ASP A 278 -9.49 8.81 -39.57
CA ASP A 278 -8.39 8.00 -40.11
C ASP A 278 -8.06 8.31 -41.57
N THR A 279 -8.99 8.08 -42.50
CA THR A 279 -8.82 8.31 -43.95
C THR A 279 -9.73 9.43 -44.46
N ASP A 280 -9.61 9.81 -45.74
CA ASP A 280 -10.52 10.78 -46.34
C ASP A 280 -11.86 10.10 -46.66
N GLN A 281 -12.77 10.12 -45.68
CA GLN A 281 -14.02 9.38 -45.75
C GLN A 281 -15.01 9.92 -46.80
N TRP A 282 -14.67 11.00 -47.49
CA TRP A 282 -15.36 11.46 -48.69
C TRP A 282 -15.29 10.41 -49.82
N GLU A 283 -14.13 9.78 -49.98
CA GLU A 283 -13.90 8.74 -50.99
C GLU A 283 -14.40 7.36 -50.51
N THR A 284 -14.24 7.06 -49.22
CA THR A 284 -14.53 5.72 -48.70
C THR A 284 -15.97 5.54 -48.20
N VAL A 285 -16.68 6.60 -47.78
CA VAL A 285 -18.07 6.56 -47.30
C VAL A 285 -18.95 7.55 -48.10
N PRO A 286 -19.28 7.28 -49.38
CA PRO A 286 -20.07 8.20 -50.21
C PRO A 286 -21.44 8.58 -49.62
N ALA A 287 -22.04 7.72 -48.81
CA ALA A 287 -23.30 8.00 -48.11
C ALA A 287 -23.21 9.16 -47.10
N ALA A 288 -22.00 9.52 -46.62
CA ALA A 288 -21.77 10.63 -45.70
C ALA A 288 -21.53 11.98 -46.40
N GLN A 289 -21.24 11.99 -47.71
CA GLN A 289 -20.94 13.21 -48.49
C GLN A 289 -21.95 14.37 -48.29
N PRO A 290 -23.27 14.16 -48.09
CA PRO A 290 -24.21 15.25 -47.80
C PRO A 290 -23.91 16.08 -46.54
N CYS A 291 -23.19 15.53 -45.55
CA CYS A 291 -22.77 16.24 -44.33
C CYS A 291 -21.24 16.39 -44.19
N LEU A 292 -20.44 15.57 -44.88
CA LEU A 292 -19.03 15.36 -44.56
C LEU A 292 -18.13 16.53 -45.01
N VAL A 293 -17.75 17.39 -44.06
CA VAL A 293 -16.96 18.61 -44.35
C VAL A 293 -15.47 18.33 -44.45
N SER A 294 -14.95 17.35 -43.71
CA SER A 294 -13.55 16.89 -43.71
C SER A 294 -13.45 15.60 -42.90
N SER A 295 -12.24 15.04 -42.75
CA SER A 295 -11.93 13.90 -41.89
C SER A 295 -10.66 14.15 -41.07
N ALA A 296 -10.61 13.67 -39.83
CA ALA A 296 -9.45 13.75 -38.94
C ALA A 296 -8.43 12.65 -39.29
N MET A 297 -7.46 13.00 -40.14
CA MET A 297 -6.57 12.05 -40.80
C MET A 297 -5.52 11.45 -39.87
N LYS A 298 -5.29 10.14 -40.00
CA LYS A 298 -4.00 9.45 -39.78
C LYS A 298 -3.44 9.07 -41.15
N LEU A 299 -2.24 9.51 -41.51
CA LEU A 299 -1.63 9.17 -42.81
C LEU A 299 -1.01 7.76 -42.79
N ILE A 300 -1.85 6.76 -42.54
CA ILE A 300 -1.51 5.33 -42.47
C ILE A 300 -0.94 4.86 -43.81
N THR A 301 -1.61 5.17 -44.92
CA THR A 301 -1.20 4.73 -46.26
C THR A 301 0.24 5.17 -46.58
N PRO A 302 0.64 6.46 -46.47
CA PRO A 302 2.05 6.86 -46.55
C PRO A 302 2.98 6.17 -45.53
N GLY A 303 2.59 6.08 -44.25
CA GLY A 303 3.43 5.48 -43.22
C GLY A 303 3.76 4.00 -43.47
N VAL A 304 2.78 3.22 -43.93
CA VAL A 304 2.99 1.82 -44.36
C VAL A 304 3.88 1.76 -45.60
N VAL A 305 3.65 2.63 -46.59
CA VAL A 305 4.49 2.70 -47.79
C VAL A 305 5.95 3.01 -47.45
N ASP A 306 6.21 3.98 -46.58
CA ASP A 306 7.55 4.36 -46.13
C ASP A 306 8.25 3.22 -45.39
N LEU A 307 7.58 2.61 -44.41
CA LEU A 307 8.18 1.57 -43.58
C LEU A 307 8.46 0.28 -44.36
N VAL A 308 7.59 -0.10 -45.31
CA VAL A 308 7.85 -1.25 -46.19
C VAL A 308 8.98 -0.97 -47.18
N LYS A 309 9.14 0.27 -47.66
CA LYS A 309 10.33 0.69 -48.44
C LYS A 309 11.60 0.61 -47.58
N MET A 310 11.57 1.11 -46.35
CA MET A 310 12.71 1.03 -45.42
C MET A 310 13.08 -0.43 -45.09
N ALA A 311 12.10 -1.31 -44.95
CA ALA A 311 12.31 -2.75 -44.81
C ALA A 311 12.97 -3.37 -46.05
N LYS A 312 12.52 -3.01 -47.25
CA LYS A 312 13.09 -3.46 -48.53
C LYS A 312 14.55 -3.01 -48.72
N ASP A 313 14.84 -1.78 -48.30
CA ASP A 313 16.16 -1.14 -48.40
C ASP A 313 17.15 -1.56 -47.29
N ALA A 314 16.74 -2.43 -46.37
CA ALA A 314 17.50 -2.79 -45.15
C ALA A 314 17.85 -1.59 -44.24
N LYS A 315 16.94 -0.60 -44.16
CA LYS A 315 17.01 0.62 -43.34
C LYS A 315 15.87 0.71 -42.32
N PHE A 316 15.32 -0.44 -41.92
CA PHE A 316 14.12 -0.50 -41.07
C PHE A 316 14.37 0.10 -39.68
N PRO A 317 13.55 1.06 -39.21
CA PRO A 317 13.78 1.74 -37.94
C PRO A 317 13.10 1.00 -36.77
N GLY A 318 13.87 0.29 -35.95
CA GLY A 318 13.34 -0.25 -34.69
C GLY A 318 12.81 0.86 -33.76
N GLY A 319 11.68 0.62 -33.09
CA GLY A 319 11.06 1.59 -32.18
C GLY A 319 9.79 2.21 -32.76
N ASN A 320 9.67 3.55 -32.77
CA ASN A 320 8.47 4.25 -33.24
C ASN A 320 8.75 5.13 -34.45
N TYR A 321 7.80 5.18 -35.39
CA TYR A 321 7.76 6.09 -36.54
C TYR A 321 6.46 6.89 -36.48
N PHE A 322 6.57 8.21 -36.39
CA PHE A 322 5.41 9.10 -36.38
C PHE A 322 4.91 9.34 -37.81
N GLY A 323 3.77 8.76 -38.15
CA GLY A 323 3.02 9.12 -39.35
C GLY A 323 2.39 10.50 -39.22
N GLY A 324 2.19 11.18 -40.36
CA GLY A 324 1.55 12.48 -40.37
C GLY A 324 0.06 12.41 -39.97
N SER A 325 -0.46 13.48 -39.39
CA SER A 325 -1.90 13.68 -39.15
C SER A 325 -2.35 15.05 -39.66
N GLY A 326 -3.66 15.28 -39.74
CA GLY A 326 -4.22 16.57 -40.16
C GLY A 326 -5.73 16.52 -40.42
N LEU A 327 -6.22 17.44 -41.24
CA LEU A 327 -7.57 17.38 -41.83
C LEU A 327 -7.49 16.97 -43.30
N ALA A 328 -8.50 16.25 -43.76
CA ALA A 328 -8.76 15.96 -45.16
C ALA A 328 -9.14 17.24 -45.94
N ALA A 329 -9.24 17.12 -47.27
CA ALA A 329 -9.77 18.21 -48.09
C ALA A 329 -11.22 18.56 -47.72
N PHE A 330 -11.65 19.78 -48.04
CA PHE A 330 -13.02 20.23 -47.77
C PHE A 330 -14.02 19.91 -48.89
N HIS A 331 -13.57 19.30 -49.99
CA HIS A 331 -14.39 18.81 -51.12
C HIS A 331 -15.48 19.81 -51.55
N ASP A 332 -16.74 19.36 -51.71
CA ASP A 332 -17.88 20.21 -52.08
C ASP A 332 -18.19 21.31 -51.05
N PHE A 333 -17.61 21.26 -49.84
CA PHE A 333 -17.72 22.32 -48.84
C PHE A 333 -16.63 23.39 -48.98
N ASP A 334 -15.55 23.19 -49.73
CA ASP A 334 -14.43 24.16 -49.81
C ASP A 334 -14.91 25.56 -50.24
N ALA A 335 -15.76 25.64 -51.25
CA ALA A 335 -16.36 26.89 -51.74
C ALA A 335 -17.45 27.46 -50.82
N LYS A 336 -17.93 26.67 -49.84
CA LYS A 336 -18.94 27.06 -48.83
C LYS A 336 -18.29 27.58 -47.54
N LEU A 337 -17.04 27.21 -47.26
CA LEU A 337 -16.30 27.62 -46.06
C LEU A 337 -15.65 29.01 -46.23
N PRO A 338 -15.77 29.92 -45.23
CA PRO A 338 -15.06 31.20 -45.26
C PRO A 338 -13.55 31.04 -45.40
N LYS A 339 -12.90 31.90 -46.19
CA LYS A 339 -11.43 31.86 -46.38
C LYS A 339 -10.71 31.94 -45.04
N ASP A 340 -11.11 32.88 -44.18
CA ASP A 340 -10.51 33.13 -42.86
C ASP A 340 -10.56 31.89 -41.94
N LEU A 341 -11.57 31.01 -42.08
CA LEU A 341 -11.64 29.75 -41.36
C LEU A 341 -10.59 28.76 -41.88
N LYS A 342 -10.45 28.63 -43.21
CA LYS A 342 -9.45 27.76 -43.84
C LYS A 342 -8.03 28.23 -43.53
N ASP A 343 -7.77 29.54 -43.62
CA ASP A 343 -6.51 30.17 -43.21
C ASP A 343 -6.20 29.92 -41.73
N LYS A 344 -7.19 30.07 -40.84
CA LYS A 344 -7.04 29.82 -39.40
C LYS A 344 -6.73 28.36 -39.09
N LEU A 345 -7.36 27.41 -39.78
CA LEU A 345 -7.07 25.97 -39.63
C LEU A 345 -5.67 25.61 -40.17
N THR A 346 -5.24 26.23 -41.29
CA THR A 346 -3.87 26.07 -41.80
C THR A 346 -2.82 26.61 -40.82
N GLN A 347 -3.02 27.80 -40.25
CA GLN A 347 -2.13 28.34 -39.23
C GLN A 347 -2.15 27.50 -37.94
N LEU A 348 -3.32 26.98 -37.55
CA LEU A 348 -3.46 26.13 -36.37
C LEU A 348 -2.73 24.80 -36.53
N LYS A 349 -2.72 24.19 -37.73
CA LYS A 349 -1.89 23.02 -38.04
C LYS A 349 -0.40 23.32 -37.84
N ALA A 350 0.09 24.42 -38.41
CA ALA A 350 1.49 24.84 -38.25
C ALA A 350 1.86 25.18 -36.79
N ASP A 351 0.92 25.72 -36.01
CA ASP A 351 1.09 26.00 -34.59
C ASP A 351 1.12 24.72 -33.73
N LEU A 352 0.35 23.68 -34.09
CA LEU A 352 0.35 22.36 -33.44
C LEU A 352 1.64 21.58 -33.76
N ASP A 353 2.06 21.60 -35.03
CA ASP A 353 3.30 20.97 -35.52
C ASP A 353 4.53 21.56 -34.82
N SER A 354 4.60 22.89 -34.72
CA SER A 354 5.66 23.60 -34.00
C SER A 354 5.53 23.54 -32.46
N GLY A 355 4.45 22.98 -31.93
CA GLY A 355 4.18 22.91 -30.48
C GLY A 355 3.88 24.26 -29.82
N LYS A 356 3.65 25.31 -30.62
CA LYS A 356 3.20 26.65 -30.20
C LYS A 356 1.78 26.61 -29.64
N VAL A 357 0.91 25.79 -30.23
CA VAL A 357 -0.33 25.32 -29.60
C VAL A 357 -0.10 23.93 -29.04
N LYS A 358 -0.65 23.68 -27.85
CA LYS A 358 -0.68 22.36 -27.20
C LYS A 358 -2.13 21.91 -27.11
N THR A 359 -2.35 20.63 -27.38
CA THR A 359 -3.66 19.97 -27.38
C THR A 359 -4.24 19.73 -25.99
N GLY A 360 -3.43 19.84 -24.93
CA GLY A 360 -3.82 19.49 -23.57
C GLY A 360 -3.65 17.99 -23.28
N TYR A 361 -3.86 17.14 -24.30
CA TYR A 361 -3.40 15.76 -24.29
C TYR A 361 -1.86 15.71 -24.12
N PRO A 362 -1.32 14.79 -23.29
CA PRO A 362 0.13 14.66 -23.14
C PRO A 362 0.77 14.19 -24.45
N LYS A 363 1.60 15.03 -25.07
CA LYS A 363 2.47 14.59 -26.20
C LYS A 363 3.37 13.47 -25.68
N THR A 364 3.13 12.27 -26.21
CA THR A 364 3.61 10.95 -25.73
C THR A 364 3.19 10.61 -24.29
N ALA A 365 2.78 9.35 -24.10
CA ALA A 365 2.86 8.72 -22.78
C ALA A 365 4.33 8.77 -22.30
N SER A 366 4.56 8.77 -20.99
CA SER A 366 5.93 8.83 -20.45
C SER A 366 6.78 7.71 -21.04
N THR A 367 7.97 8.05 -21.54
CA THR A 367 8.97 7.06 -21.98
C THR A 367 9.62 6.33 -20.80
N GLU A 368 9.42 6.83 -19.58
CA GLU A 368 9.59 6.04 -18.37
C GLU A 368 8.41 5.06 -18.25
N PRO A 369 8.66 3.73 -18.11
CA PRO A 369 7.60 2.75 -17.92
C PRO A 369 6.84 3.06 -16.63
N PHE A 370 5.50 2.91 -16.66
CA PHE A 370 4.65 3.26 -15.52
C PHE A 370 4.60 2.11 -14.52
N LYS A 371 5.47 2.16 -13.50
CA LYS A 371 5.65 1.07 -12.54
C LYS A 371 4.75 1.20 -11.31
N ILE A 372 4.29 0.05 -10.82
CA ILE A 372 3.40 -0.08 -9.66
C ILE A 372 4.09 -0.98 -8.62
N GLY A 373 4.46 -0.38 -7.48
CA GLY A 373 5.09 -1.06 -6.35
C GLY A 373 4.07 -1.30 -5.24
N LEU A 374 4.18 -2.42 -4.52
CA LEU A 374 3.34 -2.71 -3.36
C LEU A 374 4.18 -3.16 -2.16
N VAL A 375 3.95 -2.56 -1.00
CA VAL A 375 4.53 -2.98 0.29
C VAL A 375 3.41 -3.44 1.21
N THR A 376 3.47 -4.68 1.68
CA THR A 376 2.51 -5.20 2.68
C THR A 376 2.88 -4.74 4.09
N ASP A 377 1.90 -4.79 5.00
CA ASP A 377 2.16 -4.91 6.43
C ASP A 377 2.92 -6.21 6.75
N VAL A 378 3.23 -6.47 8.03
CA VAL A 378 3.80 -7.75 8.47
C VAL A 378 2.82 -8.87 8.13
N GLY A 379 3.20 -9.72 7.17
CA GLY A 379 2.29 -10.71 6.60
C GLY A 379 2.75 -11.22 5.25
N ARG A 380 1.77 -11.57 4.40
CA ARG A 380 2.00 -12.08 3.04
C ARG A 380 0.97 -11.53 2.08
N VAL A 381 1.36 -11.38 0.83
CA VAL A 381 0.47 -10.97 -0.26
C VAL A 381 -0.64 -11.99 -0.49
N ASN A 382 -0.40 -13.27 -0.17
CA ASN A 382 -1.36 -14.37 -0.33
C ASN A 382 -2.19 -14.70 0.92
N ASP A 383 -2.49 -13.70 1.75
CA ASP A 383 -3.31 -13.84 2.97
C ASP A 383 -4.80 -14.18 2.72
N ARG A 384 -5.24 -14.24 1.45
CA ARG A 384 -6.64 -14.52 1.03
C ARG A 384 -7.65 -13.50 1.58
N SER A 385 -7.19 -12.29 1.87
CA SER A 385 -7.95 -11.25 2.57
C SER A 385 -7.39 -9.88 2.17
N PHE A 386 -7.01 -9.06 3.15
CA PHE A 386 -6.62 -7.67 3.02
C PHE A 386 -5.46 -7.41 2.04
N ASN A 387 -4.31 -8.09 2.19
CA ASN A 387 -3.14 -7.86 1.34
C ASN A 387 -3.35 -8.40 -0.09
N GLN A 388 -3.99 -9.57 -0.21
CA GLN A 388 -4.33 -10.15 -1.52
C GLN A 388 -5.20 -9.19 -2.33
N SER A 389 -6.20 -8.55 -1.71
CA SER A 389 -7.12 -7.63 -2.41
C SER A 389 -6.44 -6.39 -2.98
N ALA A 390 -5.45 -5.84 -2.27
CA ALA A 390 -4.66 -4.72 -2.76
C ALA A 390 -3.74 -5.12 -3.92
N TRP A 391 -3.15 -6.31 -3.86
CA TRP A 391 -2.32 -6.85 -4.93
C TRP A 391 -3.14 -7.25 -6.16
N ASP A 392 -4.31 -7.86 -5.99
CA ASP A 392 -5.25 -8.14 -7.08
C ASP A 392 -5.64 -6.85 -7.80
N GLY A 393 -5.87 -5.76 -7.05
CA GLY A 393 -6.13 -4.43 -7.62
C GLY A 393 -4.94 -3.89 -8.42
N ALA A 394 -3.72 -4.04 -7.90
CA ALA A 394 -2.49 -3.67 -8.59
C ALA A 394 -2.26 -4.50 -9.89
N GLN A 395 -2.53 -5.81 -9.86
CA GLN A 395 -2.41 -6.68 -11.04
C GLN A 395 -3.52 -6.45 -12.06
N GLN A 396 -4.75 -6.13 -11.62
CA GLN A 396 -5.86 -5.78 -12.49
C GLN A 396 -5.55 -4.49 -13.25
N VAL A 397 -5.27 -3.40 -12.52
CA VAL A 397 -5.02 -2.09 -13.14
C VAL A 397 -3.76 -2.06 -13.98
N ALA A 398 -2.73 -2.85 -13.64
CA ALA A 398 -1.57 -3.03 -14.48
C ALA A 398 -1.94 -3.56 -15.88
N LYS A 399 -2.75 -4.61 -15.95
CA LYS A 399 -3.23 -5.19 -17.22
C LYS A 399 -4.10 -4.20 -17.98
N GLU A 400 -5.03 -3.54 -17.30
CA GLU A 400 -5.89 -2.51 -17.90
C GLU A 400 -5.11 -1.29 -18.44
N LEU A 401 -3.94 -0.98 -17.88
CA LEU A 401 -3.07 0.13 -18.30
C LEU A 401 -1.89 -0.28 -19.20
N GLY A 402 -1.79 -1.56 -19.60
CA GLY A 402 -0.69 -2.08 -20.42
C GLY A 402 0.70 -2.01 -19.74
N VAL A 403 0.74 -2.13 -18.41
CA VAL A 403 1.99 -2.19 -17.62
C VAL A 403 2.57 -3.61 -17.72
N ALA A 404 3.87 -3.71 -18.02
CA ALA A 404 4.55 -5.00 -18.11
C ALA A 404 4.67 -5.69 -16.73
N ASP A 405 4.60 -7.03 -16.71
CA ASP A 405 4.74 -7.84 -15.48
C ASP A 405 6.07 -7.62 -14.71
N ASP A 406 7.09 -7.03 -15.34
CA ASP A 406 8.35 -6.64 -14.70
C ASP A 406 8.35 -5.25 -14.06
N ASP A 407 7.37 -4.40 -14.39
CA ASP A 407 7.13 -3.10 -13.77
C ASP A 407 6.05 -3.14 -12.68
N VAL A 408 5.43 -4.31 -12.43
CA VAL A 408 4.49 -4.56 -11.32
C VAL A 408 5.16 -5.49 -10.31
N LYS A 409 5.49 -5.02 -9.10
CA LYS A 409 6.18 -5.84 -8.07
C LYS A 409 5.66 -5.53 -6.67
N TYR A 410 5.71 -6.53 -5.79
CA TYR A 410 5.42 -6.39 -4.36
C TYR A 410 6.62 -6.81 -3.50
N VAL A 411 6.63 -6.39 -2.24
CA VAL A 411 7.47 -6.95 -1.18
C VAL A 411 6.62 -7.25 0.06
N GLU A 412 6.77 -8.48 0.57
CA GLU A 412 6.13 -8.94 1.80
C GLU A 412 6.97 -8.52 3.01
N THR A 413 6.51 -7.55 3.80
CA THR A 413 7.23 -7.15 5.01
C THR A 413 7.22 -8.28 6.05
N GLN A 414 8.39 -8.59 6.62
CA GLN A 414 8.54 -9.62 7.65
C GLN A 414 8.66 -9.05 9.08
N ASP A 415 9.06 -7.78 9.19
CA ASP A 415 9.29 -7.07 10.46
C ASP A 415 9.00 -5.57 10.23
N SER A 416 8.26 -4.93 11.13
CA SER A 416 7.76 -3.56 10.96
C SER A 416 8.87 -2.51 10.90
N LYS A 417 10.07 -2.79 11.43
CA LYS A 417 11.22 -1.90 11.28
C LYS A 417 11.65 -1.72 9.80
N ASP A 418 11.31 -2.69 8.94
CA ASP A 418 11.77 -2.75 7.55
C ASP A 418 10.84 -1.97 6.58
N TYR A 419 9.69 -1.43 7.03
CA TYR A 419 8.75 -0.70 6.16
C TYR A 419 9.42 0.44 5.38
N ALA A 420 10.30 1.22 6.02
CA ALA A 420 10.95 2.37 5.40
C ALA A 420 11.89 1.94 4.26
N ASP A 421 12.71 0.92 4.48
CA ASP A 421 13.60 0.36 3.46
C ASP A 421 12.79 -0.34 2.34
N ASN A 422 11.70 -1.03 2.71
CA ASN A 422 10.78 -1.67 1.76
C ASN A 422 10.03 -0.68 0.88
N ILE A 423 9.77 0.54 1.35
CA ILE A 423 9.23 1.65 0.53
C ILE A 423 10.36 2.27 -0.31
N GLN A 424 11.53 2.51 0.30
CA GLN A 424 12.66 3.18 -0.36
C GLN A 424 13.18 2.39 -1.57
N GLN A 425 13.15 1.05 -1.57
CA GLN A 425 13.55 0.28 -2.75
C GLN A 425 12.69 0.60 -4.00
N PHE A 426 11.41 0.92 -3.83
CA PHE A 426 10.53 1.29 -4.95
C PHE A 426 10.78 2.74 -5.38
N VAL A 427 11.09 3.64 -4.44
CA VAL A 427 11.56 5.00 -4.73
C VAL A 427 12.86 4.96 -5.57
N ASP A 428 13.85 4.20 -5.13
CA ASP A 428 15.18 4.10 -5.76
C ASP A 428 15.11 3.46 -7.17
N ASN A 429 14.18 2.53 -7.40
CA ASN A 429 13.95 1.90 -8.70
C ASN A 429 13.00 2.71 -9.61
N GLY A 430 12.62 3.92 -9.20
CA GLY A 430 11.87 4.88 -10.03
C GLY A 430 10.40 4.53 -10.24
N TYR A 431 9.73 3.97 -9.23
CA TYR A 431 8.32 3.61 -9.34
C TYR A 431 7.39 4.84 -9.31
N ASN A 432 6.32 4.81 -10.11
CA ASN A 432 5.40 5.94 -10.26
C ASN A 432 4.29 5.94 -9.21
N VAL A 433 3.84 4.74 -8.84
CA VAL A 433 2.87 4.52 -7.76
C VAL A 433 3.44 3.52 -6.76
N ILE A 434 3.39 3.85 -5.46
CA ILE A 434 3.73 2.96 -4.37
C ILE A 434 2.48 2.76 -3.50
N ILE A 435 1.93 1.56 -3.54
CA ILE A 435 0.83 1.11 -2.69
C ILE A 435 1.45 0.58 -1.40
N THR A 436 0.94 1.03 -0.26
CA THR A 436 1.35 0.56 1.07
C THR A 436 0.11 0.07 1.80
N VAL A 437 0.13 -1.18 2.25
CA VAL A 437 -1.10 -1.92 2.58
C VAL A 437 -1.11 -2.24 4.06
N GLY A 438 -1.81 -1.42 4.84
CA GLY A 438 -1.93 -1.60 6.30
C GLY A 438 -1.71 -0.30 7.07
N PHE A 439 -2.42 -0.16 8.18
CA PHE A 439 -2.36 1.01 9.06
C PHE A 439 -0.95 1.25 9.63
N ALA A 440 -0.21 0.18 9.96
CA ALA A 440 1.09 0.29 10.64
C ALA A 440 2.21 0.91 9.78
N LEU A 441 2.05 0.96 8.44
CA LEU A 441 2.99 1.65 7.56
C LEU A 441 2.76 3.16 7.48
N GLY A 442 1.66 3.69 8.02
CA GLY A 442 1.19 5.06 7.78
C GLY A 442 2.24 6.15 7.97
N ASP A 443 3.05 6.07 9.03
CA ASP A 443 4.15 7.02 9.27
C ASP A 443 5.27 6.89 8.25
N ALA A 444 5.66 5.67 7.87
CA ALA A 444 6.69 5.40 6.87
C ALA A 444 6.23 5.86 5.47
N THR A 445 4.97 5.60 5.10
CA THR A 445 4.36 6.09 3.86
C THR A 445 4.29 7.63 3.84
N THR A 446 3.89 8.25 4.94
CA THR A 446 3.80 9.72 5.06
C THR A 446 5.19 10.36 4.95
N ALA A 447 6.21 9.77 5.57
CA ALA A 447 7.60 10.20 5.46
C ALA A 447 8.13 10.06 4.01
N ALA A 448 7.87 8.91 3.37
CA ALA A 448 8.27 8.67 1.98
C ALA A 448 7.56 9.61 0.99
N ALA A 449 6.27 9.89 1.18
CA ALA A 449 5.50 10.83 0.37
C ALA A 449 6.03 12.26 0.51
N LYS A 450 6.33 12.71 1.74
CA LYS A 450 6.94 14.03 2.00
C LYS A 450 8.35 14.16 1.40
N ALA A 451 9.13 13.08 1.36
CA ALA A 451 10.44 13.05 0.73
C ALA A 451 10.38 13.02 -0.81
N ASN A 452 9.35 12.39 -1.40
CA ASN A 452 9.28 12.07 -2.83
C ASN A 452 8.03 12.66 -3.53
N PRO A 453 7.91 14.00 -3.66
CA PRO A 453 6.72 14.69 -4.19
C PRO A 453 6.45 14.50 -5.70
N LYS A 454 7.09 13.51 -6.34
CA LYS A 454 6.86 13.09 -7.73
C LYS A 454 6.29 11.66 -7.86
N ILE A 455 6.26 10.92 -6.75
CA ILE A 455 5.74 9.55 -6.67
C ILE A 455 4.39 9.64 -5.95
N ASN A 456 3.39 8.96 -6.48
CA ASN A 456 2.05 8.90 -5.87
C ASN A 456 2.00 7.71 -4.90
N PHE A 457 1.54 7.94 -3.68
CA PHE A 457 1.45 6.94 -2.64
C PHE A 457 -0.01 6.62 -2.32
N ILE A 458 -0.36 5.33 -2.29
CA ILE A 458 -1.70 4.85 -1.91
C ILE A 458 -1.57 4.12 -0.57
N GLY A 459 -2.08 4.71 0.50
CA GLY A 459 -2.06 4.14 1.84
C GLY A 459 -3.37 3.44 2.18
N VAL A 460 -3.43 2.12 2.05
CA VAL A 460 -4.64 1.35 2.39
C VAL A 460 -4.77 1.28 3.91
N ASP A 461 -5.94 1.67 4.43
CA ASP A 461 -6.24 1.87 5.86
C ASP A 461 -5.45 3.01 6.55
N GLN A 462 -4.75 3.88 5.79
CA GLN A 462 -3.90 4.95 6.35
C GLN A 462 -4.57 6.32 6.27
N PHE A 463 -5.22 6.74 7.37
CA PHE A 463 -5.91 8.03 7.44
C PHE A 463 -4.94 9.21 7.35
N GLN A 464 -5.25 10.16 6.47
CA GLN A 464 -4.44 11.37 6.24
C GLN A 464 -5.02 12.56 7.01
N GLU A 465 -4.38 12.95 8.12
CA GLU A 465 -4.71 14.20 8.83
C GLU A 465 -4.25 15.44 8.05
N GLU A 466 -3.07 15.36 7.42
CA GLU A 466 -2.51 16.38 6.55
C GLU A 466 -2.63 15.94 5.08
N ALA A 467 -3.38 16.68 4.26
CA ALA A 467 -3.59 16.34 2.86
C ALA A 467 -2.36 16.68 2.01
N LEU A 468 -1.47 15.71 1.81
CA LEU A 468 -0.36 15.81 0.85
C LEU A 468 -0.87 15.58 -0.58
N PRO A 469 -0.46 16.39 -1.59
CA PRO A 469 -0.94 16.23 -2.97
C PRO A 469 -0.64 14.87 -3.62
N ASN A 470 0.39 14.16 -3.13
CA ASN A 470 0.88 12.90 -3.68
C ASN A 470 0.68 11.69 -2.74
N LEU A 471 -0.17 11.79 -1.70
CA LEU A 471 -0.56 10.66 -0.86
C LEU A 471 -2.08 10.63 -0.67
N THR A 472 -2.69 9.50 -1.04
CA THR A 472 -4.10 9.22 -0.77
C THR A 472 -4.21 8.08 0.24
N GLY A 473 -4.87 8.35 1.37
CA GLY A 473 -5.40 7.32 2.26
C GLY A 473 -6.63 6.66 1.63
N LEU A 474 -6.54 5.37 1.31
CA LEU A 474 -7.67 4.56 0.86
C LEU A 474 -8.37 4.00 2.11
N MET A 475 -9.44 4.69 2.51
CA MET A 475 -10.22 4.44 3.72
C MET A 475 -11.56 3.75 3.39
N PHE A 476 -12.21 3.15 4.40
CA PHE A 476 -13.49 2.47 4.22
C PHE A 476 -14.50 2.90 5.28
N HIS A 477 -15.63 2.17 5.31
CA HIS A 477 -16.65 2.24 6.35
C HIS A 477 -16.85 0.82 6.91
N GLU A 478 -15.81 0.33 7.58
CA GLU A 478 -15.74 -0.97 8.26
C GLU A 478 -16.82 -1.08 9.34
N ASP A 479 -17.18 0.04 9.95
CA ASP A 479 -18.32 0.14 10.86
C ASP A 479 -19.63 -0.25 10.17
N GLN A 480 -19.82 0.14 8.92
CA GLN A 480 -21.03 -0.16 8.14
C GLN A 480 -21.03 -1.61 7.64
N SER A 481 -19.91 -2.13 7.13
CA SER A 481 -19.76 -3.56 6.78
C SER A 481 -19.94 -4.46 7.99
N GLY A 482 -19.33 -4.10 9.13
CA GLY A 482 -19.51 -4.77 10.42
C GLY A 482 -20.97 -4.76 10.86
N TYR A 483 -21.66 -3.61 10.80
CA TYR A 483 -23.08 -3.50 11.17
C TYR A 483 -23.98 -4.43 10.35
N LEU A 484 -23.70 -4.60 9.05
CA LEU A 484 -24.42 -5.52 8.19
C LEU A 484 -24.11 -6.99 8.53
N ALA A 485 -22.85 -7.33 8.82
CA ALA A 485 -22.47 -8.65 9.32
C ALA A 485 -23.12 -8.98 10.68
N GLY A 486 -23.23 -7.98 11.58
CA GLY A 486 -23.91 -8.09 12.86
C GLY A 486 -25.41 -8.34 12.71
N ALA A 487 -26.08 -7.58 11.84
CA ALA A 487 -27.49 -7.76 11.51
C ALA A 487 -27.77 -9.13 10.85
N LEU A 488 -26.89 -9.58 9.95
CA LEU A 488 -26.94 -10.91 9.35
C LEU A 488 -26.78 -12.00 10.43
N ALA A 489 -25.75 -11.93 11.28
CA ALA A 489 -25.51 -12.90 12.35
C ALA A 489 -26.67 -12.96 13.35
N ALA A 490 -27.19 -11.81 13.78
CA ALA A 490 -28.35 -11.71 14.67
C ALA A 490 -29.65 -12.29 14.08
N SER A 491 -29.78 -12.26 12.74
CA SER A 491 -30.90 -12.86 12.00
C SER A 491 -30.77 -14.37 11.79
N LEU A 492 -29.53 -14.89 11.80
CA LEU A 492 -29.23 -16.31 11.58
C LEU A 492 -29.17 -17.15 12.87
N THR A 493 -28.80 -16.53 14.00
CA THR A 493 -28.60 -17.24 15.28
C THR A 493 -29.91 -17.85 15.84
N LYS A 494 -29.87 -19.16 16.05
CA LYS A 494 -30.90 -19.96 16.73
C LYS A 494 -30.61 -20.00 18.23
N SER A 495 -29.34 -20.02 18.62
CA SER A 495 -28.88 -20.02 20.01
C SER A 495 -29.17 -18.71 20.75
N GLY A 496 -29.24 -17.58 20.04
CA GLY A 496 -29.21 -16.24 20.64
C GLY A 496 -27.80 -15.77 21.03
N THR A 497 -26.76 -16.52 20.67
CA THR A 497 -25.35 -16.23 20.91
C THR A 497 -24.60 -16.18 19.58
N ILE A 498 -23.84 -15.11 19.37
CA ILE A 498 -22.93 -14.95 18.23
C ILE A 498 -21.53 -14.58 18.71
N ALA A 499 -20.52 -14.70 17.85
CA ALA A 499 -19.14 -14.41 18.22
C ALA A 499 -18.39 -13.64 17.12
N GLY A 500 -17.40 -12.85 17.55
CA GLY A 500 -16.44 -12.19 16.68
C GLY A 500 -15.02 -12.56 17.08
N VAL A 501 -14.24 -13.09 16.13
CA VAL A 501 -12.80 -13.35 16.29
C VAL A 501 -12.05 -12.29 15.50
N PHE A 502 -11.35 -11.40 16.20
CA PHE A 502 -10.73 -10.22 15.65
C PHE A 502 -9.19 -10.32 15.65
N GLY A 503 -8.53 -9.45 14.88
CA GLY A 503 -7.11 -9.13 15.05
C GLY A 503 -6.84 -8.44 16.39
N THR A 504 -6.00 -7.40 16.42
CA THR A 504 -5.77 -6.59 17.64
C THR A 504 -6.64 -5.32 17.68
N ASP A 505 -6.97 -4.85 18.88
CA ASP A 505 -7.64 -3.56 19.13
C ASP A 505 -6.72 -2.34 18.92
N LEU A 506 -5.42 -2.56 18.77
CA LEU A 506 -4.43 -1.55 18.39
C LEU A 506 -4.62 -1.00 16.95
N ILE A 507 -5.45 -1.63 16.12
CA ILE A 507 -5.70 -1.24 14.72
C ILE A 507 -7.14 -0.70 14.57
N PRO A 508 -7.34 0.62 14.33
CA PRO A 508 -8.67 1.24 14.34
C PRO A 508 -9.70 0.63 13.36
N PRO A 509 -9.33 0.20 12.13
CA PRO A 509 -10.23 -0.57 11.26
C PRO A 509 -10.85 -1.84 11.89
N VAL A 510 -10.10 -2.57 12.72
CA VAL A 510 -10.59 -3.77 13.41
C VAL A 510 -11.56 -3.39 14.54
N VAL A 511 -11.31 -2.27 15.22
CA VAL A 511 -12.25 -1.69 16.19
C VAL A 511 -13.55 -1.26 15.52
N ALA A 512 -13.46 -0.58 14.36
CA ALA A 512 -14.63 -0.20 13.57
C ALA A 512 -15.48 -1.42 13.16
N PHE A 513 -14.85 -2.49 12.66
CA PHE A 513 -15.54 -3.75 12.36
C PHE A 513 -16.24 -4.35 13.59
N LYS A 514 -15.58 -4.43 14.75
CA LYS A 514 -16.18 -4.97 15.99
C LYS A 514 -17.36 -4.13 16.47
N GLU A 515 -17.17 -2.82 16.62
CA GLU A 515 -18.22 -1.93 17.14
C GLU A 515 -19.42 -1.86 16.19
N GLY A 516 -19.16 -1.86 14.88
CA GLY A 516 -20.19 -2.05 13.86
C GLY A 516 -20.95 -3.37 14.06
N TYR A 517 -20.24 -4.50 14.11
CA TYR A 517 -20.83 -5.83 14.31
C TYR A 517 -21.69 -5.92 15.56
N GLU A 518 -21.22 -5.39 16.68
CA GLU A 518 -21.98 -5.37 17.93
C GLU A 518 -23.21 -4.45 17.87
N ALA A 519 -23.08 -3.27 17.28
CA ALA A 519 -24.20 -2.33 17.12
C ALA A 519 -25.29 -2.90 16.21
N GLY A 520 -24.91 -3.46 15.06
CA GLY A 520 -25.84 -4.08 14.11
C GLY A 520 -26.55 -5.29 14.69
N ALA A 521 -25.83 -6.15 15.40
CA ALA A 521 -26.41 -7.30 16.09
C ALA A 521 -27.43 -6.89 17.17
N LYS A 522 -27.06 -5.95 18.05
CA LYS A 522 -27.95 -5.44 19.12
C LYS A 522 -29.17 -4.70 18.55
N ALA A 523 -29.00 -3.97 17.44
CA ALA A 523 -30.10 -3.29 16.76
C ALA A 523 -31.10 -4.26 16.09
N THR A 524 -30.63 -5.41 15.58
CA THR A 524 -31.50 -6.46 15.04
C THR A 524 -32.15 -7.32 16.14
N LYS A 525 -31.44 -7.57 17.25
CA LYS A 525 -31.89 -8.45 18.34
C LYS A 525 -31.36 -7.94 19.69
N PRO A 526 -32.10 -7.10 20.43
CA PRO A 526 -31.60 -6.42 21.62
C PRO A 526 -31.04 -7.35 22.73
N ASP A 527 -31.67 -8.51 22.93
CA ASP A 527 -31.28 -9.50 23.96
C ASP A 527 -30.18 -10.48 23.50
N ILE A 528 -29.44 -10.17 22.42
CA ILE A 528 -28.42 -11.06 21.86
C ILE A 528 -27.14 -11.11 22.73
N LYS A 529 -26.64 -12.32 22.99
CA LYS A 529 -25.32 -12.53 23.59
C LYS A 529 -24.24 -12.44 22.50
N ILE A 530 -23.21 -11.64 22.73
CA ILE A 530 -22.06 -11.51 21.80
C ILE A 530 -20.77 -11.89 22.53
N ILE A 531 -19.92 -12.68 21.86
CA ILE A 531 -18.59 -13.08 22.34
C ILE A 531 -17.55 -12.50 21.39
N SER A 532 -17.14 -11.25 21.63
CA SER A 532 -16.09 -10.56 20.86
C SER A 532 -14.73 -10.78 21.50
N THR A 533 -13.75 -11.29 20.75
CA THR A 533 -12.38 -11.56 21.25
C THR A 533 -11.34 -11.02 20.27
N TYR A 534 -10.44 -10.17 20.77
CA TYR A 534 -9.23 -9.72 20.06
C TYR A 534 -8.05 -10.66 20.32
N HIS A 535 -7.17 -10.81 19.33
CA HIS A 535 -5.89 -11.45 19.49
C HIS A 535 -5.00 -10.65 20.48
N PRO A 536 -4.42 -11.29 21.51
CA PRO A 536 -3.76 -10.61 22.63
C PRO A 536 -2.27 -10.30 22.42
N GLY A 537 -1.68 -10.75 21.30
CA GLY A 537 -0.31 -10.42 20.91
C GLY A 537 -0.22 -9.17 20.04
N GLU A 538 0.99 -8.66 19.86
CA GLU A 538 1.29 -7.45 19.09
C GLU A 538 0.81 -7.51 17.63
N ILE A 539 0.71 -6.34 16.98
CA ILE A 539 0.23 -6.16 15.60
C ILE A 539 0.85 -7.18 14.63
N SER A 540 2.17 -7.40 14.71
CA SER A 540 2.92 -8.33 13.86
C SER A 540 2.59 -9.82 14.04
N GLN A 541 1.88 -10.20 15.11
CA GLN A 541 1.35 -11.56 15.32
C GLN A 541 -0.16 -11.61 15.05
N ALA A 542 -0.90 -10.55 15.39
CA ALA A 542 -2.36 -10.56 15.48
C ALA A 542 -3.12 -10.95 14.20
N PHE A 543 -2.50 -10.81 13.02
CA PHE A 543 -3.10 -11.12 11.72
C PHE A 543 -2.54 -12.40 11.06
N VAL A 544 -1.58 -13.07 11.71
CA VAL A 544 -0.82 -14.22 11.17
C VAL A 544 -0.88 -15.48 12.07
N ASP A 545 -1.85 -15.56 12.99
CA ASP A 545 -1.99 -16.64 13.97
C ASP A 545 -3.28 -17.47 13.74
N PRO A 546 -3.34 -18.32 12.69
CA PRO A 546 -4.52 -19.13 12.39
C PRO A 546 -4.82 -20.18 13.48
N GLU A 547 -3.83 -20.59 14.28
CA GLU A 547 -4.02 -21.55 15.38
C GLU A 547 -4.77 -20.89 16.55
N TRP A 548 -4.39 -19.68 16.95
CA TRP A 548 -5.15 -18.89 17.92
C TRP A 548 -6.57 -18.57 17.42
N GLY A 549 -6.71 -18.23 16.13
CA GLY A 549 -8.00 -17.95 15.51
C GLY A 549 -8.96 -19.14 15.57
N ALA A 550 -8.49 -20.33 15.19
CA ALA A 550 -9.24 -21.57 15.29
C ALA A 550 -9.60 -21.90 16.76
N ALA A 551 -8.64 -21.85 17.68
CA ALA A 551 -8.88 -22.13 19.10
C ALA A 551 -9.93 -21.18 19.72
N THR A 552 -9.90 -19.90 19.34
CA THR A 552 -10.84 -18.87 19.82
C THR A 552 -12.24 -19.06 19.24
N ALA A 553 -12.35 -19.38 17.94
CA ALA A 553 -13.63 -19.72 17.32
C ALA A 553 -14.25 -20.95 18.00
N LYS A 554 -13.45 -22.00 18.24
CA LYS A 554 -13.92 -23.18 18.97
C LYS A 554 -14.38 -22.84 20.38
N GLN A 555 -13.61 -22.04 21.13
CA GLN A 555 -13.98 -21.61 22.48
C GLN A 555 -15.28 -20.80 22.51
N ALA A 556 -15.62 -20.06 21.44
CA ALA A 556 -16.90 -19.37 21.32
C ALA A 556 -18.06 -20.33 20.99
N ILE A 557 -17.83 -21.33 20.13
CA ILE A 557 -18.80 -22.41 19.83
C ILE A 557 -19.10 -23.23 21.10
N ASP A 558 -18.08 -23.61 21.87
CA ASP A 558 -18.21 -24.31 23.16
C ASP A 558 -19.00 -23.46 24.20
N GLN A 559 -19.03 -22.14 24.05
CA GLN A 559 -19.84 -21.19 24.84
C GLN A 559 -21.23 -20.90 24.24
N GLY A 560 -21.62 -21.62 23.19
CA GLY A 560 -22.95 -21.63 22.59
C GLY A 560 -23.11 -20.75 21.35
N ALA A 561 -22.06 -20.14 20.80
CA ALA A 561 -22.18 -19.34 19.57
C ALA A 561 -22.48 -20.22 18.34
N ASP A 562 -23.48 -19.85 17.54
CA ASP A 562 -23.86 -20.54 16.30
C ASP A 562 -23.68 -19.70 15.01
N VAL A 563 -23.21 -18.46 15.16
CA VAL A 563 -22.68 -17.64 14.06
C VAL A 563 -21.38 -16.97 14.50
N VAL A 564 -20.33 -17.04 13.67
CA VAL A 564 -19.02 -16.44 13.94
C VAL A 564 -18.60 -15.49 12.82
N PHE A 565 -18.31 -14.23 13.15
CA PHE A 565 -17.63 -13.27 12.27
C PHE A 565 -16.12 -13.33 12.52
N ALA A 566 -15.31 -13.34 11.47
CA ALA A 566 -13.85 -13.43 11.57
C ALA A 566 -13.19 -12.25 10.85
N ALA A 567 -12.56 -11.34 11.61
CA ALA A 567 -12.02 -10.07 11.12
C ALA A 567 -10.58 -9.87 11.62
N GLY A 568 -9.63 -10.59 11.00
CA GLY A 568 -8.23 -10.61 11.44
C GLY A 568 -7.28 -11.33 10.48
N GLY A 569 -7.39 -11.12 9.16
CA GLY A 569 -6.47 -11.72 8.18
C GLY A 569 -6.37 -13.25 8.29
N GLN A 570 -5.16 -13.80 8.39
CA GLN A 570 -4.96 -15.26 8.50
C GLN A 570 -5.44 -15.83 9.83
N THR A 571 -5.38 -15.07 10.92
CA THR A 571 -6.04 -15.38 12.20
C THR A 571 -7.56 -15.58 11.98
N GLY A 572 -8.17 -14.68 11.21
CA GLY A 572 -9.56 -14.80 10.78
C GLY A 572 -9.83 -16.05 9.92
N ASN A 573 -8.96 -16.34 8.95
CA ASN A 573 -9.07 -17.54 8.11
C ASN A 573 -9.02 -18.85 8.92
N GLY A 574 -8.25 -18.89 10.01
CA GLY A 574 -8.23 -20.02 10.96
C GLY A 574 -9.55 -20.20 11.70
N ALA A 575 -10.15 -19.09 12.16
CA ALA A 575 -11.48 -19.09 12.77
C ALA A 575 -12.57 -19.61 11.81
N LEU A 576 -12.60 -19.15 10.55
CA LEU A 576 -13.56 -19.62 9.54
C LEU A 576 -13.44 -21.13 9.28
N GLN A 577 -12.21 -21.65 9.20
CA GLN A 577 -11.95 -23.06 8.95
C GLN A 577 -12.41 -23.95 10.13
N GLU A 578 -12.22 -23.53 11.38
CA GLU A 578 -12.73 -24.25 12.55
C GLU A 578 -14.27 -24.32 12.54
N VAL A 579 -14.95 -23.21 12.22
CA VAL A 579 -16.42 -23.17 12.16
C VAL A 579 -16.94 -24.10 11.04
N ALA A 580 -16.24 -24.20 9.92
CA ALA A 580 -16.59 -25.10 8.82
C ALA A 580 -16.52 -26.60 9.20
N THR A 581 -15.80 -26.98 10.26
CA THR A 581 -15.84 -28.36 10.79
C THR A 581 -17.13 -28.66 11.58
N HIS A 582 -17.85 -27.63 12.02
CA HIS A 582 -19.04 -27.72 12.87
C HIS A 582 -20.33 -27.63 12.03
N ALA A 583 -20.84 -28.79 11.61
CA ALA A 583 -21.98 -28.89 10.70
C ALA A 583 -23.24 -28.14 11.19
N GLY A 584 -23.71 -27.17 10.40
CA GLY A 584 -24.94 -26.42 10.66
C GLY A 584 -24.78 -25.10 11.41
N LEU A 585 -23.54 -24.72 11.74
CA LEU A 585 -23.18 -23.36 12.17
C LEU A 585 -22.91 -22.48 10.95
N TYR A 586 -22.91 -21.16 11.15
CA TYR A 586 -22.63 -20.17 10.11
C TYR A 586 -21.36 -19.37 10.42
N CYS A 587 -20.66 -18.93 9.38
CA CYS A 587 -19.54 -18.00 9.49
C CYS A 587 -19.67 -16.83 8.51
N ILE A 588 -19.02 -15.71 8.83
CA ILE A 588 -18.96 -14.49 8.01
C ILE A 588 -17.50 -14.07 7.90
N GLY A 589 -17.01 -13.90 6.67
CA GLY A 589 -15.64 -13.47 6.36
C GLY A 589 -15.46 -11.95 6.40
N VAL A 590 -14.28 -11.48 5.99
CA VAL A 590 -13.93 -10.05 6.00
C VAL A 590 -13.09 -9.63 4.78
N ASP A 591 -13.10 -8.32 4.50
CA ASP A 591 -12.31 -7.59 3.51
C ASP A 591 -12.65 -7.95 2.06
N THR A 592 -12.40 -9.19 1.65
CA THR A 592 -12.69 -9.71 0.31
C THR A 592 -13.85 -10.70 0.32
N ASP A 593 -14.29 -11.16 -0.85
CA ASP A 593 -15.25 -12.25 -0.93
C ASP A 593 -14.55 -13.58 -0.62
N GLN A 594 -14.52 -13.93 0.66
CA GLN A 594 -13.78 -15.10 1.13
C GLN A 594 -14.38 -16.44 0.68
N TRP A 595 -15.50 -16.44 -0.06
CA TRP A 595 -15.96 -17.62 -0.79
C TRP A 595 -15.02 -17.95 -1.95
N GLU A 596 -14.53 -16.94 -2.68
CA GLU A 596 -13.52 -17.16 -3.74
C GLU A 596 -12.14 -17.52 -3.14
N THR A 597 -11.74 -16.87 -2.05
CA THR A 597 -10.37 -16.97 -1.53
C THR A 597 -10.15 -18.06 -0.46
N VAL A 598 -11.19 -18.48 0.27
CA VAL A 598 -11.12 -19.51 1.34
C VAL A 598 -12.13 -20.66 1.12
N PRO A 599 -11.96 -21.53 0.11
CA PRO A 599 -12.89 -22.64 -0.16
C PRO A 599 -13.11 -23.62 1.01
N ALA A 600 -12.16 -23.72 1.94
CA ALA A 600 -12.32 -24.52 3.16
C ALA A 600 -13.43 -23.98 4.10
N ALA A 601 -13.84 -22.72 3.95
CA ALA A 601 -14.91 -22.09 4.72
C ALA A 601 -16.31 -22.24 4.09
N HIS A 602 -16.42 -22.67 2.82
CA HIS A 602 -17.71 -22.87 2.10
C HIS A 602 -18.81 -23.57 2.93
N PRO A 603 -18.54 -24.59 3.78
CA PRO A 603 -19.58 -25.24 4.58
C PRO A 603 -20.32 -24.34 5.57
N CYS A 604 -19.72 -23.22 6.00
CA CYS A 604 -20.34 -22.25 6.91
C CYS A 604 -20.50 -20.83 6.33
N LEU A 605 -19.73 -20.46 5.30
CA LEU A 605 -19.56 -19.06 4.90
C LEU A 605 -20.78 -18.50 4.18
N VAL A 606 -21.54 -17.66 4.87
CA VAL A 606 -22.81 -17.10 4.34
C VAL A 606 -22.58 -15.84 3.52
N SER A 607 -21.58 -15.03 3.86
CA SER A 607 -21.17 -13.79 3.18
C SER A 607 -19.84 -13.30 3.81
N SER A 608 -19.29 -12.20 3.32
CA SER A 608 -18.10 -11.53 3.89
C SER A 608 -18.35 -10.03 4.05
N ALA A 609 -17.81 -9.42 5.12
CA ALA A 609 -17.91 -8.00 5.42
C ALA A 609 -16.86 -7.22 4.60
N MET A 610 -17.28 -6.69 3.45
CA MET A 610 -16.38 -6.22 2.40
C MET A 610 -15.69 -4.88 2.72
N LYS A 611 -14.43 -4.77 2.32
CA LYS A 611 -13.76 -3.53 1.91
C LYS A 611 -13.48 -3.65 0.41
N LEU A 612 -13.97 -2.74 -0.42
CA LEU A 612 -13.72 -2.77 -1.87
C LEU A 612 -12.33 -2.20 -2.21
N ILE A 613 -11.29 -2.83 -1.65
CA ILE A 613 -9.88 -2.48 -1.83
C ILE A 613 -9.48 -2.60 -3.29
N THR A 614 -9.85 -3.71 -3.95
CA THR A 614 -9.49 -3.99 -5.35
C THR A 614 -9.98 -2.86 -6.30
N PRO A 615 -11.28 -2.47 -6.32
CA PRO A 615 -11.71 -1.25 -7.04
C PRO A 615 -11.02 0.04 -6.59
N GLY A 616 -10.84 0.26 -5.28
CA GLY A 616 -10.22 1.49 -4.76
C GLY A 616 -8.76 1.66 -5.21
N VAL A 617 -7.99 0.57 -5.27
CA VAL A 617 -6.63 0.57 -5.83
C VAL A 617 -6.65 0.79 -7.34
N VAL A 618 -7.56 0.15 -8.08
CA VAL A 618 -7.72 0.35 -9.53
C VAL A 618 -8.01 1.82 -9.86
N ASP A 619 -8.96 2.45 -9.18
CA ASP A 619 -9.32 3.86 -9.37
C ASP A 619 -8.19 4.83 -9.00
N LEU A 620 -7.49 4.57 -7.89
CA LEU A 620 -6.39 5.42 -7.44
C LEU A 620 -5.13 5.29 -8.32
N VAL A 621 -4.83 4.09 -8.85
CA VAL A 621 -3.74 3.92 -9.83
C VAL A 621 -4.11 4.54 -11.18
N LYS A 622 -5.37 4.45 -11.63
CA LYS A 622 -5.86 5.17 -12.83
C LYS A 622 -5.74 6.68 -12.68
N THR A 623 -6.22 7.25 -11.57
CA THR A 623 -6.08 8.70 -11.32
C THR A 623 -4.62 9.13 -11.16
N ALA A 624 -3.73 8.27 -10.66
CA ALA A 624 -2.29 8.50 -10.66
C ALA A 624 -1.70 8.53 -12.08
N LYS A 625 -2.08 7.58 -12.95
CA LYS A 625 -1.68 7.52 -14.37
C LYS A 625 -2.14 8.77 -15.15
N ASP A 626 -3.36 9.21 -14.88
CA ASP A 626 -4.01 10.38 -15.50
C ASP A 626 -3.49 11.75 -15.01
N ALA A 627 -2.58 11.76 -14.03
CA ALA A 627 -2.15 12.97 -13.30
C ALA A 627 -3.31 13.73 -12.61
N LYS A 628 -4.35 13.01 -12.17
CA LYS A 628 -5.55 13.48 -11.46
C LYS A 628 -5.59 12.97 -10.00
N PHE A 629 -4.44 12.63 -9.43
CA PHE A 629 -4.34 11.92 -8.15
C PHE A 629 -4.93 12.72 -6.97
N PRO A 630 -5.85 12.14 -6.16
CA PRO A 630 -6.57 12.88 -5.12
C PRO A 630 -5.87 12.83 -3.76
N GLY A 631 -4.96 13.77 -3.51
CA GLY A 631 -4.30 13.90 -2.20
C GLY A 631 -5.28 14.08 -1.02
N GLY A 632 -5.03 13.41 0.10
CA GLY A 632 -5.92 13.37 1.27
C GLY A 632 -6.55 11.99 1.50
N ASN A 633 -7.86 11.92 1.76
CA ASN A 633 -8.57 10.65 2.00
C ASN A 633 -9.58 10.36 0.89
N TYR A 634 -9.53 9.16 0.32
CA TYR A 634 -10.51 8.60 -0.60
C TYR A 634 -11.25 7.47 0.12
N PHE A 635 -12.58 7.48 0.11
CA PHE A 635 -13.39 6.43 0.73
C PHE A 635 -13.84 5.39 -0.30
N GLY A 636 -13.27 4.20 -0.22
CA GLY A 636 -13.67 3.04 -1.02
C GLY A 636 -15.00 2.45 -0.54
N GLY A 637 -15.64 1.68 -1.43
CA GLY A 637 -16.93 1.05 -1.13
C GLY A 637 -16.86 -0.01 -0.03
N SER A 638 -17.98 -0.21 0.65
CA SER A 638 -18.17 -1.15 1.77
C SER A 638 -19.47 -1.94 1.56
N GLY A 639 -19.72 -3.02 2.33
CA GLY A 639 -20.95 -3.80 2.24
C GLY A 639 -20.83 -5.26 2.67
N LEU A 640 -21.72 -6.09 2.14
CA LEU A 640 -21.66 -7.55 2.24
C LEU A 640 -21.39 -8.16 0.87
N ALA A 641 -20.65 -9.26 0.85
CA ALA A 641 -20.43 -10.12 -0.31
C ALA A 641 -21.71 -10.85 -0.74
N ALA A 642 -21.67 -11.50 -1.90
CA ALA A 642 -22.77 -12.36 -2.34
C ALA A 642 -23.02 -13.52 -1.36
N PHE A 643 -24.24 -14.07 -1.38
CA PHE A 643 -24.63 -15.15 -0.47
C PHE A 643 -24.32 -16.56 -0.99
N HIS A 644 -23.81 -16.68 -2.23
CA HIS A 644 -23.31 -17.91 -2.86
C HIS A 644 -24.17 -19.15 -2.59
N ASP A 645 -23.59 -20.23 -2.04
CA ASP A 645 -24.28 -21.47 -1.67
C ASP A 645 -25.46 -21.27 -0.72
N PHE A 646 -25.53 -20.14 -0.01
CA PHE A 646 -26.59 -19.80 0.92
C PHE A 646 -27.68 -18.90 0.31
N ASP A 647 -27.52 -18.33 -0.88
CA ASP A 647 -28.49 -17.39 -1.44
C ASP A 647 -29.91 -17.99 -1.55
N ALA A 648 -30.01 -19.23 -2.03
CA ALA A 648 -31.26 -19.98 -2.10
C ALA A 648 -31.75 -20.55 -0.75
N LYS A 649 -30.91 -20.51 0.29
CA LYS A 649 -31.21 -20.94 1.67
C LYS A 649 -31.70 -19.79 2.55
N LEU A 650 -31.35 -18.54 2.22
CA LEU A 650 -31.74 -17.34 2.98
C LEU A 650 -33.15 -16.84 2.60
N PRO A 651 -34.00 -16.47 3.57
CA PRO A 651 -35.29 -15.83 3.31
C PRO A 651 -35.14 -14.55 2.50
N LYS A 652 -36.04 -14.33 1.52
CA LYS A 652 -36.00 -13.11 0.70
C LYS A 652 -36.14 -11.85 1.54
N ASP A 653 -36.99 -11.86 2.58
CA ASP A 653 -37.19 -10.69 3.44
C ASP A 653 -35.94 -10.34 4.26
N LEU A 654 -35.08 -11.31 4.60
CA LEU A 654 -33.77 -11.04 5.21
C LEU A 654 -32.85 -10.33 4.21
N LYS A 655 -32.77 -10.83 2.96
CA LYS A 655 -31.96 -10.19 1.91
C LYS A 655 -32.46 -8.78 1.60
N ASP A 656 -33.78 -8.58 1.49
CA ASP A 656 -34.42 -7.27 1.29
C ASP A 656 -34.11 -6.30 2.45
N LYS A 657 -34.17 -6.77 3.71
CA LYS A 657 -33.81 -5.98 4.89
C LYS A 657 -32.35 -5.55 4.89
N LEU A 658 -31.43 -6.44 4.52
CA LEU A 658 -29.99 -6.12 4.47
C LEU A 658 -29.67 -5.10 3.35
N THR A 659 -30.31 -5.22 2.19
CA THR A 659 -30.22 -4.22 1.11
C THR A 659 -30.76 -2.85 1.55
N GLN A 660 -31.93 -2.81 2.20
CA GLN A 660 -32.45 -1.54 2.74
C GLN A 660 -31.57 -0.97 3.86
N LEU A 661 -31.00 -1.83 4.71
CA LEU A 661 -30.09 -1.42 5.78
C LEU A 661 -28.78 -0.83 5.22
N LYS A 662 -28.25 -1.38 4.12
CA LYS A 662 -27.11 -0.78 3.39
C LYS A 662 -27.46 0.63 2.91
N ALA A 663 -28.58 0.81 2.22
CA ALA A 663 -29.03 2.12 1.76
C ALA A 663 -29.30 3.11 2.92
N ASP A 664 -29.80 2.63 4.05
CA ASP A 664 -30.01 3.43 5.26
C ASP A 664 -28.68 3.82 5.95
N LEU A 665 -27.65 2.98 5.91
CA LEU A 665 -26.29 3.30 6.39
C LEU A 665 -25.58 4.28 5.45
N ASP A 666 -25.69 4.09 4.12
CA ASP A 666 -25.08 4.95 3.10
C ASP A 666 -25.65 6.37 3.14
N SER A 667 -26.97 6.49 3.33
CA SER A 667 -27.65 7.78 3.51
C SER A 667 -27.48 8.38 4.92
N GLY A 668 -26.80 7.69 5.84
CA GLY A 668 -26.61 8.12 7.23
C GLY A 668 -27.89 8.18 8.08
N LYS A 669 -28.98 7.60 7.58
CA LYS A 669 -30.29 7.45 8.25
C LYS A 669 -30.20 6.45 9.41
N VAL A 670 -29.43 5.37 9.24
CA VAL A 670 -28.92 4.54 10.32
C VAL A 670 -27.48 4.97 10.61
N LYS A 671 -27.12 5.02 11.89
CA LYS A 671 -25.77 5.31 12.36
C LYS A 671 -25.29 4.15 13.21
N THR A 672 -24.05 3.74 12.98
CA THR A 672 -23.38 2.63 13.67
C THR A 672 -23.05 2.95 15.13
N GLY A 673 -22.85 4.24 15.43
CA GLY A 673 -22.34 4.73 16.72
C GLY A 673 -20.83 5.00 16.71
N TYR A 674 -20.12 4.54 15.68
CA TYR A 674 -18.68 4.77 15.52
C TYR A 674 -18.40 6.19 14.99
N PRO A 675 -17.43 6.95 15.55
CA PRO A 675 -17.15 8.32 15.14
C PRO A 675 -16.29 8.38 13.86
N LYS A 676 -16.84 8.92 12.75
CA LYS A 676 -16.23 8.88 11.42
C LYS A 676 -15.02 9.81 11.15
N THR A 677 -14.63 10.67 12.08
CA THR A 677 -13.66 11.76 11.80
C THR A 677 -12.64 11.99 12.90
N ALA A 678 -12.16 10.91 13.52
CA ALA A 678 -10.98 10.91 14.37
C ALA A 678 -10.36 9.52 14.36
N ALA A 679 -9.04 9.41 14.16
CA ALA A 679 -8.32 8.39 14.91
C ALA A 679 -8.61 8.69 16.39
N PRO A 680 -9.08 7.73 17.20
CA PRO A 680 -9.54 8.04 18.53
C PRO A 680 -8.39 8.69 19.31
N ALA A 681 -8.59 9.95 19.71
CA ALA A 681 -7.78 10.57 20.74
C ALA A 681 -8.05 9.76 22.00
N THR A 682 -7.22 8.74 22.23
CA THR A 682 -7.41 7.80 23.32
C THR A 682 -7.31 8.58 24.62
N ASP A 683 -8.21 8.30 25.58
CA ASP A 683 -8.14 8.93 26.89
C ASP A 683 -6.95 8.34 27.67
N ILE A 684 -5.75 8.86 27.35
CA ILE A 684 -4.45 8.42 27.84
C ILE A 684 -4.40 8.61 29.36
N GLY A 685 -4.22 7.50 30.07
CA GLY A 685 -4.36 7.45 31.52
C GLY A 685 -5.71 6.98 32.03
N THR A 686 -6.52 6.28 31.23
CA THR A 686 -7.71 5.56 31.70
C THR A 686 -7.42 4.09 31.99
N GLU A 687 -8.37 3.37 32.61
CA GLU A 687 -8.21 1.92 32.83
C GLU A 687 -8.25 1.11 31.53
N ALA A 688 -8.88 1.66 30.47
CA ALA A 688 -8.87 1.10 29.12
C ALA A 688 -7.57 1.45 28.37
N ASN A 689 -7.05 2.67 28.50
CA ASN A 689 -5.78 3.08 27.90
C ASN A 689 -4.82 3.71 28.93
N PRO A 690 -4.07 2.91 29.72
CA PRO A 690 -3.11 3.40 30.69
C PRO A 690 -1.81 3.87 30.03
N ILE A 691 -1.18 4.91 30.58
CA ILE A 691 0.14 5.39 30.11
C ILE A 691 1.17 4.27 30.23
N LYS A 692 1.87 3.96 29.13
CA LYS A 692 2.84 2.88 29.05
C LYS A 692 4.17 3.32 29.66
N VAL A 693 4.67 2.60 30.66
CA VAL A 693 5.89 2.93 31.41
C VAL A 693 6.98 1.90 31.11
N TYR A 694 7.83 2.22 30.13
CA TYR A 694 8.86 1.30 29.63
C TYR A 694 10.17 1.38 30.42
N PHE A 695 10.73 0.22 30.76
CA PHE A 695 12.06 0.08 31.35
C PHE A 695 12.92 -0.89 30.53
N VAL A 696 14.18 -0.54 30.29
CA VAL A 696 15.14 -1.48 29.68
C VAL A 696 15.41 -2.69 30.59
N PRO A 697 15.62 -3.91 30.04
CA PRO A 697 15.90 -5.13 30.80
C PRO A 697 17.32 -5.14 31.39
N SER A 698 17.57 -4.20 32.31
CA SER A 698 18.88 -3.97 32.92
C SER A 698 19.25 -4.99 34.01
N VAL A 699 18.23 -5.61 34.62
CA VAL A 699 18.28 -6.71 35.60
C VAL A 699 17.06 -7.62 35.34
N ASP A 700 16.78 -8.58 36.23
CA ASP A 700 15.58 -9.42 36.14
C ASP A 700 14.28 -8.60 35.98
N ALA A 701 13.42 -9.01 35.04
CA ALA A 701 12.23 -8.26 34.68
C ALA A 701 11.21 -8.14 35.84
N ASN A 702 11.05 -9.17 36.68
CA ASN A 702 10.11 -9.13 37.81
C ASN A 702 10.59 -8.13 38.88
N VAL A 703 11.90 -8.00 39.07
CA VAL A 703 12.50 -6.99 39.96
C VAL A 703 12.25 -5.58 39.44
N ILE A 704 12.30 -5.38 38.11
CA ILE A 704 12.00 -4.10 37.47
C ILE A 704 10.50 -3.79 37.57
N VAL A 705 9.61 -4.72 37.18
CA VAL A 705 8.14 -4.57 37.28
C VAL A 705 7.73 -4.24 38.71
N THR A 706 8.16 -5.02 39.71
CA THR A 706 7.84 -4.76 41.12
C THR A 706 8.26 -3.36 41.59
N GLY A 707 9.40 -2.85 41.11
CA GLY A 707 9.87 -1.49 41.40
C GLY A 707 9.11 -0.41 40.62
N GLY A 708 8.72 -0.71 39.38
CA GLY A 708 7.92 0.13 38.51
C GLY A 708 6.48 0.27 39.01
N ASP A 709 5.84 -0.80 39.47
CA ASP A 709 4.45 -0.78 39.93
C ASP A 709 4.26 0.13 41.16
N ILE A 710 5.26 0.16 42.04
CA ILE A 710 5.31 1.08 43.19
C ILE A 710 5.37 2.54 42.71
N MET A 711 6.08 2.81 41.61
CA MET A 711 6.15 4.13 40.99
C MET A 711 4.87 4.46 40.21
N ALA A 712 4.31 3.52 39.45
CA ALA A 712 3.04 3.64 38.75
C ALA A 712 1.92 4.00 39.73
N ALA A 713 1.71 3.21 40.80
CA ALA A 713 0.74 3.52 41.85
C ALA A 713 0.98 4.86 42.58
N ALA A 714 2.23 5.33 42.63
CA ALA A 714 2.55 6.66 43.16
C ALA A 714 2.21 7.79 42.17
N LEU A 715 2.38 7.56 40.85
CA LEU A 715 1.96 8.46 39.78
C LEU A 715 0.42 8.49 39.67
N GLU A 716 -0.27 7.34 39.68
CA GLU A 716 -1.75 7.25 39.68
C GLU A 716 -2.35 8.09 40.80
N LYS A 717 -1.79 7.95 42.01
CA LYS A 717 -2.21 8.71 43.19
C LYS A 717 -1.90 10.22 43.09
N ALA A 718 -0.95 10.62 42.27
CA ALA A 718 -0.52 12.01 42.13
C ALA A 718 -1.24 12.76 41.00
N THR A 719 -1.60 12.07 39.90
CA THR A 719 -2.20 12.68 38.71
C THR A 719 -3.67 12.29 38.48
N GLY A 720 -4.12 11.15 39.04
CA GLY A 720 -5.40 10.53 38.71
C GLY A 720 -5.40 9.70 37.43
N LEU A 721 -4.30 9.70 36.66
CA LEU A 721 -4.13 8.94 35.42
C LEU A 721 -3.60 7.54 35.72
N LYS A 722 -3.98 6.55 34.93
CA LYS A 722 -3.52 5.15 35.03
C LYS A 722 -2.18 4.94 34.34
N PHE A 723 -1.34 4.07 34.91
CA PHE A 723 0.00 3.75 34.40
C PHE A 723 0.23 2.24 34.42
N LYS A 724 0.75 1.67 33.33
CA LYS A 724 1.07 0.24 33.22
C LYS A 724 2.55 0.05 32.88
N VAL A 725 3.22 -0.82 33.63
CA VAL A 725 4.68 -1.02 33.52
C VAL A 725 4.99 -2.14 32.53
N PHE A 726 5.98 -1.88 31.66
CA PHE A 726 6.46 -2.81 30.65
C PHE A 726 7.98 -2.94 30.71
N VAL A 727 8.49 -4.15 30.52
CA VAL A 727 9.92 -4.45 30.46
C VAL A 727 10.19 -5.28 29.21
N PRO A 728 10.43 -4.63 28.06
CA PRO A 728 10.66 -5.33 26.79
C PRO A 728 11.91 -6.23 26.81
N THR A 729 11.97 -7.18 25.89
CA THR A 729 12.96 -8.27 25.89
C THR A 729 14.40 -7.83 25.59
N SER A 730 14.60 -6.63 25.04
CA SER A 730 15.92 -6.05 24.75
C SER A 730 15.92 -4.51 24.90
N TYR A 731 17.09 -3.88 24.90
CA TYR A 731 17.19 -2.42 24.92
C TYR A 731 16.73 -1.80 23.58
N ALA A 732 16.86 -2.54 22.47
CA ALA A 732 16.33 -2.13 21.15
C ALA A 732 14.81 -2.15 21.16
N ALA A 733 14.20 -3.26 21.59
CA ALA A 733 12.75 -3.38 21.76
C ALA A 733 12.20 -2.27 22.66
N THR A 734 12.90 -1.90 23.74
CA THR A 734 12.48 -0.78 24.61
C THR A 734 12.39 0.57 23.88
N ILE A 735 13.17 0.77 22.80
CA ILE A 735 13.13 1.98 21.96
C ILE A 735 12.05 1.83 20.89
N GLU A 736 11.95 0.67 20.24
CA GLU A 736 10.91 0.36 19.25
C GLU A 736 9.50 0.51 19.83
N GLU A 737 9.25 -0.06 21.02
CA GLU A 737 8.01 0.06 21.79
C GLU A 737 7.64 1.51 22.15
N MET A 738 8.63 2.33 22.49
CA MET A 738 8.44 3.77 22.73
C MET A 738 8.13 4.53 21.44
N CYS A 739 8.78 4.19 20.33
CA CYS A 739 8.52 4.80 19.03
C CYS A 739 7.13 4.41 18.48
N ALA A 740 6.66 3.19 18.75
CA ALA A 740 5.30 2.74 18.44
C ALA A 740 4.23 3.29 19.42
N SER A 741 4.65 4.02 20.47
CA SER A 741 3.79 4.60 21.50
C SER A 741 4.17 6.06 21.80
N PRO A 742 4.24 6.96 20.78
CA PRO A 742 4.90 8.26 20.91
C PRO A 742 4.09 9.29 21.70
N THR A 743 2.77 9.10 21.84
CA THR A 743 1.85 10.02 22.52
C THR A 743 1.45 9.53 23.92
N ASP A 744 1.54 8.23 24.18
CA ASP A 744 0.98 7.55 25.36
C ASP A 744 2.01 6.84 26.25
N SER A 745 3.31 7.00 25.98
CA SER A 745 4.38 6.33 26.75
C SER A 745 5.43 7.24 27.41
N ILE A 746 6.11 6.70 28.42
CA ILE A 746 7.29 7.26 29.07
C ILE A 746 8.36 6.18 29.29
N GLY A 747 9.64 6.54 29.20
CA GLY A 747 10.75 5.57 29.19
C GLY A 747 11.88 5.85 30.18
N PHE A 748 12.37 4.78 30.83
CA PHE A 748 13.52 4.79 31.75
C PHE A 748 14.78 4.21 31.06
N ILE A 749 15.19 4.89 29.98
CA ILE A 749 16.25 4.47 29.05
C ILE A 749 17.64 5.05 29.41
N PRO A 750 18.75 4.37 29.04
CA PRO A 750 20.11 4.89 29.22
C PRO A 750 20.46 5.96 28.18
N GLY A 751 21.57 6.68 28.35
CA GLY A 751 21.90 7.85 27.52
C GLY A 751 22.06 7.58 26.01
N LEU A 752 22.57 6.40 25.64
CA LEU A 752 22.61 5.94 24.24
C LEU A 752 21.20 5.59 23.74
N GLY A 753 20.40 4.90 24.56
CA GLY A 753 19.02 4.59 24.22
C GLY A 753 18.19 5.85 23.99
N TYR A 754 18.41 6.91 24.79
CA TYR A 754 17.85 8.24 24.54
C TYR A 754 18.28 8.82 23.19
N VAL A 755 19.58 8.86 22.87
CA VAL A 755 20.06 9.41 21.59
C VAL A 755 19.44 8.66 20.40
N LEU A 756 19.36 7.34 20.48
CA LEU A 756 18.71 6.50 19.46
C LEU A 756 17.20 6.77 19.36
N ALA A 757 16.48 6.87 20.49
CA ALA A 757 15.05 7.16 20.52
C ALA A 757 14.71 8.57 20.01
N ASN A 758 15.50 9.58 20.39
CA ASN A 758 15.35 10.95 19.93
C ASN A 758 15.60 11.07 18.42
N GLN A 759 16.61 10.37 17.90
CA GLN A 759 16.91 10.32 16.46
C GLN A 759 15.88 9.53 15.64
N ARG A 760 15.24 8.50 16.22
CA ARG A 760 14.24 7.67 15.54
C ARG A 760 12.83 8.25 15.58
N CYS A 761 12.39 8.75 16.74
CA CYS A 761 10.99 9.08 17.00
C CYS A 761 10.80 10.29 17.95
N GLY A 762 11.79 11.19 18.03
CA GLY A 762 11.61 12.50 18.68
C GLY A 762 11.51 12.50 20.21
N VAL A 763 11.70 11.37 20.88
CA VAL A 763 11.61 11.24 22.36
C VAL A 763 12.45 12.30 23.08
N ASP A 764 11.84 12.98 24.05
CA ASP A 764 12.43 14.10 24.80
C ASP A 764 12.88 13.74 26.24
N VAL A 765 13.84 14.48 26.81
CA VAL A 765 14.32 14.25 28.19
C VAL A 765 13.66 15.19 29.19
N SER A 766 12.53 14.76 29.77
CA SER A 766 11.87 15.53 30.84
C SER A 766 12.56 15.41 32.22
N MET A 767 13.25 14.30 32.51
CA MET A 767 13.77 13.99 33.85
C MET A 767 15.09 13.20 33.85
N LYS A 768 15.84 13.28 34.96
CA LYS A 768 17.13 12.61 35.15
C LYS A 768 17.16 11.84 36.48
N ALA A 769 17.46 10.53 36.43
CA ALA A 769 17.46 9.68 37.61
C ALA A 769 18.67 9.94 38.55
N VAL A 770 18.39 10.23 39.83
CA VAL A 770 19.42 10.44 40.87
C VAL A 770 19.57 9.18 41.73
N ARG A 771 20.70 8.48 41.61
CA ARG A 771 21.00 7.23 42.33
C ARG A 771 21.81 7.51 43.60
N ARG A 772 21.17 7.38 44.77
CA ARG A 772 21.78 7.58 46.11
C ARG A 772 22.47 8.93 46.31
N GLY A 773 21.97 9.98 45.63
CA GLY A 773 22.52 11.34 45.67
C GLY A 773 23.64 11.62 44.67
N LEU A 774 23.89 10.72 43.71
CA LEU A 774 24.64 11.03 42.48
C LEU A 774 23.66 11.07 41.30
N ASP A 775 23.77 12.09 40.45
CA ASP A 775 23.06 12.20 39.18
C ASP A 775 23.86 11.58 38.01
N TRP A 776 24.86 10.76 38.32
CA TRP A 776 25.70 10.06 37.37
C TRP A 776 25.99 8.63 37.83
N TYR A 777 26.37 7.80 36.86
CA TYR A 777 26.85 6.43 37.05
C TYR A 777 28.09 6.23 36.17
N ALA A 778 28.95 5.29 36.52
CA ALA A 778 30.13 4.93 35.73
C ALA A 778 29.96 3.56 35.07
N ALA A 779 30.76 3.27 34.05
CA ALA A 779 31.02 1.89 33.66
C ALA A 779 31.88 1.19 34.73
N GLN A 780 31.69 -0.12 34.87
CA GLN A 780 32.44 -0.98 35.77
C GLN A 780 32.94 -2.20 35.00
N TYR A 781 34.24 -2.47 35.07
CA TYR A 781 34.83 -3.70 34.54
C TYR A 781 34.87 -4.77 35.64
N ILE A 782 34.48 -5.99 35.30
CA ILE A 782 34.39 -7.16 36.18
C ILE A 782 35.28 -8.27 35.63
N VAL A 783 36.09 -8.87 36.49
CA VAL A 783 36.94 -10.04 36.21
C VAL A 783 36.85 -11.02 37.37
N ARG A 784 37.16 -12.30 37.15
CA ARG A 784 37.31 -13.25 38.26
C ARG A 784 38.45 -12.83 39.19
N ARG A 785 38.29 -13.07 40.50
CA ARG A 785 39.23 -12.62 41.56
C ARG A 785 40.65 -13.17 41.40
N ASP A 786 40.76 -14.36 40.82
CA ASP A 786 41.96 -15.12 40.50
C ASP A 786 42.56 -14.82 39.11
N SER A 787 41.87 -14.02 38.29
CA SER A 787 42.33 -13.67 36.94
C SER A 787 43.68 -12.95 36.96
N THR A 788 44.50 -13.16 35.93
CA THR A 788 45.76 -12.42 35.72
C THR A 788 45.54 -10.98 35.28
N ILE A 789 44.33 -10.62 34.82
CA ILE A 789 43.96 -9.26 34.38
C ILE A 789 44.06 -8.27 35.56
N LYS A 790 44.77 -7.15 35.39
CA LYS A 790 44.93 -6.07 36.39
C LYS A 790 44.73 -4.66 35.82
N THR A 791 44.82 -4.50 34.50
CA THR A 791 44.73 -3.25 33.75
C THR A 791 43.77 -3.39 32.56
N LEU A 792 43.40 -2.28 31.93
CA LEU A 792 42.59 -2.32 30.69
C LEU A 792 43.36 -2.98 29.54
N LYS A 793 44.70 -2.90 29.51
CA LYS A 793 45.51 -3.48 28.43
C LYS A 793 45.56 -5.01 28.46
N ASP A 794 45.37 -5.61 29.63
CA ASP A 794 45.26 -7.07 29.79
C ASP A 794 43.95 -7.63 29.22
N LEU A 795 42.99 -6.77 28.81
CA LEU A 795 41.74 -7.15 28.14
C LEU A 795 41.92 -7.38 26.62
N ASN A 796 43.10 -7.11 26.06
CA ASN A 796 43.34 -7.24 24.64
C ASN A 796 43.26 -8.72 24.20
N GLY A 797 42.43 -9.02 23.21
CA GLY A 797 42.09 -10.38 22.77
C GLY A 797 41.23 -11.19 23.75
N LYS A 798 40.78 -10.60 24.87
CA LYS A 798 39.98 -11.30 25.89
C LYS A 798 38.50 -11.33 25.56
N LYS A 799 37.82 -12.42 25.96
CA LYS A 799 36.39 -12.60 25.72
C LYS A 799 35.58 -11.66 26.62
N TRP A 800 34.73 -10.85 25.99
CA TRP A 800 34.03 -9.73 26.60
C TRP A 800 32.52 -10.00 26.70
N ALA A 801 31.98 -10.04 27.91
CA ALA A 801 30.54 -10.06 28.16
C ALA A 801 29.99 -8.65 28.48
N TYR A 802 28.85 -8.29 27.90
CA TYR A 802 28.14 -7.04 28.15
C TYR A 802 26.63 -7.31 28.15
N PRO A 803 25.79 -6.47 28.80
CA PRO A 803 24.34 -6.65 28.80
C PRO A 803 23.74 -6.64 27.39
N ASP A 804 23.86 -5.51 26.69
CA ASP A 804 23.21 -5.18 25.43
C ASP A 804 24.05 -4.10 24.72
N ALA A 805 24.05 -4.04 23.39
CA ALA A 805 24.75 -3.02 22.60
C ALA A 805 24.20 -1.60 22.83
N GLY A 806 22.91 -1.45 23.14
CA GLY A 806 22.28 -0.17 23.52
C GLY A 806 22.68 0.33 24.91
N SER A 807 23.41 -0.48 25.70
CA SER A 807 23.80 -0.11 27.06
C SER A 807 24.97 0.89 27.08
N THR A 808 24.75 2.09 27.63
CA THR A 808 25.78 3.13 27.70
C THR A 808 26.98 2.75 28.56
N SER A 809 26.74 2.24 29.77
CA SER A 809 27.78 1.74 30.69
C SER A 809 28.20 0.30 30.40
N GLY A 810 27.33 -0.50 29.78
CA GLY A 810 27.60 -1.88 29.42
C GLY A 810 28.41 -2.05 28.14
N TYR A 811 28.18 -1.24 27.12
CA TYR A 811 28.77 -1.42 25.79
C TYR A 811 29.47 -0.16 25.26
N LEU A 812 28.75 0.95 25.06
CA LEU A 812 29.27 2.12 24.35
C LEU A 812 30.53 2.73 25.01
N TYR A 813 30.42 3.12 26.28
CA TYR A 813 31.51 3.77 27.00
C TYR A 813 32.70 2.81 27.18
N PRO A 814 32.52 1.52 27.56
CA PRO A 814 33.62 0.56 27.56
C PRO A 814 34.27 0.33 26.20
N LEU A 815 33.51 0.29 25.10
CA LEU A 815 34.05 0.12 23.75
C LEU A 815 34.95 1.29 23.37
N TYR A 816 34.47 2.52 23.57
CA TYR A 816 35.24 3.75 23.33
C TYR A 816 36.49 3.82 24.24
N GLN A 817 36.36 3.45 25.51
CA GLN A 817 37.47 3.42 26.46
C GLN A 817 38.53 2.36 26.08
N MET A 818 38.12 1.19 25.61
CA MET A 818 39.05 0.17 25.11
C MET A 818 39.74 0.64 23.82
N GLN A 819 38.99 1.18 22.85
CA GLN A 819 39.54 1.71 21.60
C GLN A 819 40.59 2.81 21.85
N THR A 820 40.31 3.76 22.76
CA THR A 820 41.23 4.87 23.09
C THR A 820 42.48 4.44 23.87
N GLU A 821 42.42 3.34 24.63
CA GLU A 821 43.58 2.72 25.29
C GLU A 821 44.39 1.76 24.36
N GLY A 822 43.96 1.59 23.10
CA GLY A 822 44.58 0.70 22.12
C GLY A 822 44.22 -0.78 22.31
N VAL A 823 43.08 -1.07 22.93
CA VAL A 823 42.64 -2.40 23.35
C VAL A 823 41.52 -2.90 22.43
N THR A 824 41.73 -4.05 21.81
CA THR A 824 40.71 -4.75 21.02
C THR A 824 40.28 -6.00 21.78
N PRO A 825 39.04 -6.08 22.31
CA PRO A 825 38.53 -7.32 22.91
C PRO A 825 38.40 -8.42 21.84
N GLY A 826 38.44 -9.67 22.29
CA GLY A 826 38.27 -10.85 21.44
C GLY A 826 36.79 -11.14 21.15
N GLU A 827 36.36 -12.38 21.39
CA GLU A 827 34.96 -12.78 21.23
C GLU A 827 34.03 -11.91 22.10
N LYS A 828 32.87 -11.54 21.54
CA LYS A 828 31.85 -10.69 22.18
C LYS A 828 30.63 -11.51 22.57
N LEU A 829 30.11 -11.28 23.77
CA LEU A 829 28.92 -11.95 24.30
C LEU A 829 27.92 -10.92 24.83
N ALA A 830 26.85 -10.67 24.08
CA ALA A 830 25.66 -10.00 24.60
C ALA A 830 24.95 -10.97 25.57
N ALA A 831 24.70 -10.54 26.80
CA ALA A 831 24.23 -11.39 27.89
C ALA A 831 22.76 -11.13 28.28
N GLY A 832 22.10 -10.14 27.68
CA GLY A 832 20.71 -9.77 27.93
C GLY A 832 20.46 -8.91 29.18
N GLY A 833 21.45 -8.78 30.07
CA GLY A 833 21.32 -7.96 31.28
C GLY A 833 22.62 -7.82 32.07
N HIS A 834 22.69 -6.87 33.00
CA HIS A 834 23.91 -6.62 33.78
C HIS A 834 24.27 -7.78 34.73
N PRO A 835 23.32 -8.44 35.44
CA PRO A 835 23.61 -9.64 36.23
C PRO A 835 24.16 -10.79 35.37
N GLN A 836 23.58 -11.00 34.18
CA GLN A 836 23.96 -12.05 33.24
C GLN A 836 25.37 -11.84 32.68
N ALA A 837 25.78 -10.58 32.44
CA ALA A 837 27.15 -10.26 32.06
C ALA A 837 28.17 -10.65 33.18
N VAL A 838 27.83 -10.41 34.45
CA VAL A 838 28.64 -10.87 35.59
C VAL A 838 28.63 -12.40 35.69
N GLN A 839 27.47 -13.03 35.49
CA GLN A 839 27.32 -14.49 35.52
C GLN A 839 28.17 -15.15 34.43
N ALA A 840 28.28 -14.56 33.24
CA ALA A 840 29.15 -15.08 32.18
C ALA A 840 30.63 -15.12 32.59
N VAL A 841 31.12 -14.16 33.39
CA VAL A 841 32.48 -14.19 33.94
C VAL A 841 32.62 -15.20 35.09
N TYR A 842 31.59 -15.31 35.94
CA TYR A 842 31.54 -16.30 37.02
C TYR A 842 31.58 -17.73 36.48
N ASP A 843 30.77 -18.03 35.47
CA ASP A 843 30.67 -19.31 34.77
C ASP A 843 31.91 -19.63 33.90
N GLY A 844 32.84 -18.68 33.72
CA GLY A 844 33.98 -18.81 32.80
C GLY A 844 33.59 -18.75 31.31
N LYS A 845 32.36 -18.34 30.98
CA LYS A 845 31.87 -18.09 29.62
C LYS A 845 32.51 -16.82 28.99
N ALA A 846 33.10 -15.94 29.79
CA ALA A 846 33.89 -14.78 29.37
C ALA A 846 35.08 -14.52 30.31
N ASP A 847 36.16 -13.90 29.82
CA ASP A 847 37.31 -13.47 30.64
C ASP A 847 36.95 -12.26 31.53
N PHE A 848 36.15 -11.34 30.98
CA PHE A 848 35.74 -10.11 31.65
C PHE A 848 34.35 -9.65 31.20
N ALA A 849 33.73 -8.78 32.01
CA ALA A 849 32.44 -8.18 31.73
C ALA A 849 32.38 -6.69 32.05
N THR A 850 31.37 -6.02 31.53
CA THR A 850 31.13 -4.58 31.74
C THR A 850 29.70 -4.29 32.20
N THR A 851 29.58 -3.55 33.29
CA THR A 851 28.30 -3.20 33.95
C THR A 851 28.24 -1.73 34.32
N PHE A 852 27.14 -1.30 34.96
CA PHE A 852 27.11 -0.01 35.65
C PHE A 852 27.67 -0.15 37.08
N PHE A 853 28.44 0.86 37.51
CA PHE A 853 28.72 1.10 38.92
C PHE A 853 27.55 1.86 39.56
N SER A 854 27.27 1.59 40.84
CA SER A 854 26.45 2.46 41.69
C SER A 854 27.12 2.63 43.05
N PRO A 855 27.09 3.85 43.63
CA PRO A 855 27.72 4.09 44.93
C PRO A 855 27.07 3.24 46.03
N PRO A 856 27.83 2.82 47.06
CA PRO A 856 27.25 2.16 48.23
C PRO A 856 26.24 3.08 48.94
N ALA A 857 25.22 2.49 49.58
CA ALA A 857 24.31 3.25 50.42
C ALA A 857 25.08 3.85 51.60
N LYS A 858 24.88 5.14 51.89
CA LYS A 858 25.57 5.83 52.99
C LYS A 858 25.07 5.28 54.34
N PRO A 859 25.93 4.68 55.19
CA PRO A 859 25.50 4.20 56.50
C PRO A 859 24.84 5.32 57.32
N GLY A 860 23.69 5.02 57.93
CA GLY A 860 22.97 5.95 58.81
C GLY A 860 21.82 6.74 58.18
N ARG A 861 21.73 6.88 56.84
CA ARG A 861 20.48 7.31 56.21
C ARG A 861 19.59 6.10 55.96
N ARG A 862 18.52 5.98 56.75
CA ARG A 862 17.31 5.26 56.31
C ARG A 862 16.60 6.16 55.33
N ASP A 863 16.33 5.67 54.12
CA ASP A 863 15.57 6.41 53.11
C ASP A 863 14.09 6.46 53.49
N ARG A 864 13.76 7.32 54.46
CA ARG A 864 12.39 7.74 54.74
C ARG A 864 11.95 8.69 53.62
N LEU A 865 11.15 8.16 52.70
CA LEU A 865 10.20 8.96 51.94
C LEU A 865 9.20 9.57 52.93
N GLU A 866 9.46 10.79 53.39
CA GLU A 866 8.45 11.59 54.08
C GLU A 866 7.42 12.04 53.05
N VAL A 867 6.32 11.30 52.98
CA VAL A 867 5.14 11.69 52.19
C VAL A 867 4.59 12.98 52.79
N GLY A 868 4.88 14.10 52.12
CA GLY A 868 4.44 15.43 52.53
C GLY A 868 2.92 15.51 52.66
N ARG A 869 2.44 16.15 53.73
CA ARG A 869 1.00 16.32 53.96
C ARG A 869 0.43 17.43 53.07
N CYS A 870 -0.23 17.03 51.99
CA CYS A 870 -1.43 17.74 51.53
C CYS A 870 -2.66 17.01 52.11
N GLY A 871 -3.64 17.78 52.58
CA GLY A 871 -4.63 17.28 53.54
C GLY A 871 -5.80 16.53 52.91
N GLY A 872 -6.04 15.29 53.34
CA GLY A 872 -7.32 14.62 53.12
C GLY A 872 -8.37 15.05 54.15
N HIS A 873 -9.63 15.17 53.73
CA HIS A 873 -10.78 15.07 54.63
C HIS A 873 -11.38 13.65 54.54
N SER A 874 -11.99 13.19 55.63
CA SER A 874 -12.19 11.76 55.90
C SER A 874 -13.58 11.23 55.59
N GLY A 875 -13.65 10.05 54.97
CA GLY A 875 -14.89 9.25 54.87
C GLY A 875 -14.59 7.77 54.63
N ARG A 876 -14.54 6.96 55.70
CA ARG A 876 -14.64 5.49 55.60
C ARG A 876 -16.09 5.05 55.78
N GLN A 877 -16.48 3.99 55.09
CA GLN A 877 -17.20 2.88 55.72
C GLN A 877 -16.61 1.54 55.25
N ASP A 878 -16.52 0.57 56.16
CA ASP A 878 -15.97 -0.76 55.94
C ASP A 878 -17.13 -1.78 55.75
N GLN A 879 -17.15 -2.55 54.65
CA GLN A 879 -17.71 -3.91 54.51
C GLN A 879 -16.96 -4.61 53.35
N GLY A 880 -16.66 -5.92 53.34
CA GLY A 880 -16.76 -6.94 54.39
C GLY A 880 -16.96 -8.36 53.81
N LEU A 881 -16.17 -9.35 54.28
CA LEU A 881 -16.20 -10.80 53.93
C LEU A 881 -15.55 -11.22 52.57
N PRO A 882 -15.13 -12.50 52.39
CA PRO A 882 -14.67 -13.50 53.38
C PRO A 882 -13.30 -14.17 53.06
N ASP A 883 -12.72 -14.85 54.06
CA ASP A 883 -11.51 -15.71 53.99
C ASP A 883 -11.89 -17.21 53.91
N GLN A 884 -11.13 -18.04 53.19
CA GLN A 884 -11.26 -19.51 53.17
C GLN A 884 -9.91 -20.24 53.11
N ARG A 885 -9.60 -20.93 54.22
CA ARG A 885 -8.72 -22.11 54.41
C ARG A 885 -7.20 -21.89 54.45
N ARG A 886 -6.69 -21.92 55.69
CA ARG A 886 -5.31 -22.24 56.07
C ARG A 886 -5.14 -23.76 56.29
N GLN A 887 -3.96 -24.29 55.97
CA GLN A 887 -3.19 -25.32 56.70
C GLN A 887 -1.69 -25.03 56.39
N GLU A 888 -0.69 -25.21 57.24
CA GLU A 888 -0.60 -25.54 58.68
C GLU A 888 0.73 -24.96 59.24
N ILE A 889 0.97 -25.02 60.56
CA ILE A 889 2.18 -24.44 61.22
C ILE A 889 2.86 -25.51 62.12
N PRO A 890 4.19 -25.49 62.30
CA PRO A 890 4.74 -24.93 63.55
C PRO A 890 6.00 -24.04 63.34
N ASP A 891 6.18 -22.85 63.95
CA ASP A 891 6.13 -22.45 65.39
C ASP A 891 7.47 -22.79 66.09
N LEU A 892 8.20 -21.88 66.79
CA LEU A 892 7.80 -21.18 68.03
C LEU A 892 8.67 -19.97 68.45
N ARG A 893 8.00 -18.94 69.03
CA ARG A 893 8.46 -18.02 70.12
C ARG A 893 9.67 -17.09 69.82
N ARG A 894 9.89 -15.91 70.46
CA ARG A 894 9.34 -15.10 71.60
C ARG A 894 9.93 -13.66 71.45
N LEU A 895 9.60 -12.51 72.07
CA LEU A 895 8.72 -11.90 73.10
C LEU A 895 8.52 -10.39 72.65
N ASP A 896 7.78 -9.45 73.25
CA ASP A 896 6.47 -9.36 73.97
C ASP A 896 6.24 -7.86 74.35
N CYS A 897 5.04 -7.48 74.86
CA CYS A 897 4.68 -6.23 75.58
C CYS A 897 4.73 -4.85 74.86
N ALA A 898 4.02 -3.78 75.30
CA ALA A 898 2.69 -3.64 75.95
C ALA A 898 2.24 -2.14 76.10
N ARG A 899 0.93 -1.88 75.94
CA ARG A 899 0.07 -0.79 76.53
C ARG A 899 0.08 0.68 76.03
N CYS A 900 -1.12 1.28 76.14
CA CYS A 900 -1.59 2.65 75.84
C CYS A 900 -1.44 3.60 77.10
N PRO A 901 -2.09 4.81 77.30
CA PRO A 901 -3.29 5.42 76.65
C PRO A 901 -3.47 6.98 76.53
N HIS A 902 -4.54 7.42 75.80
CA HIS A 902 -5.41 8.62 76.04
C HIS A 902 -4.86 10.09 75.85
N GLN A 903 -5.63 11.20 75.65
CA GLN A 903 -7.07 11.50 75.37
C GLN A 903 -7.33 12.96 74.83
N ARG A 904 -8.38 13.18 74.00
CA ARG A 904 -9.33 14.37 73.86
C ARG A 904 -8.81 15.83 73.57
N ALA A 905 -9.58 16.83 73.06
CA ALA A 905 -10.81 16.92 72.20
C ALA A 905 -11.25 18.38 71.78
N ARG A 906 -12.13 18.51 70.74
CA ARG A 906 -13.22 19.53 70.43
C ARG A 906 -13.02 20.88 69.65
N ALA A 907 -14.02 21.16 68.76
CA ALA A 907 -14.60 22.43 68.21
C ALA A 907 -13.75 23.37 67.28
N GLY A 908 -14.32 24.19 66.35
CA GLY A 908 -15.68 24.31 65.76
C GLY A 908 -15.97 25.57 64.87
N ALA A 909 -16.95 25.49 63.93
CA ALA A 909 -17.79 26.56 63.29
C ALA A 909 -17.33 27.57 62.16
N ARG A 910 -17.66 27.23 60.88
CA ARG A 910 -18.49 27.92 59.82
C ARG A 910 -18.37 29.42 59.33
N ARG A 911 -18.69 29.60 58.00
CA ARG A 911 -19.00 30.83 57.17
C ARG A 911 -17.79 31.64 56.64
N SER A 912 -17.77 32.43 55.53
CA SER A 912 -18.50 32.59 54.22
C SER A 912 -17.76 33.72 53.39
N ARG A 913 -18.09 34.27 52.19
CA ARG A 913 -19.16 34.23 51.14
C ARG A 913 -18.69 35.07 49.88
N GLU A 914 -19.17 34.79 48.64
CA GLU A 914 -19.42 35.73 47.47
C GLU A 914 -18.24 36.57 46.83
N ASP A 915 -18.23 37.03 45.56
CA ASP A 915 -18.88 36.66 44.26
C ASP A 915 -18.25 37.40 43.02
N GLN A 916 -18.33 36.80 41.81
CA GLN A 916 -18.52 37.31 40.39
C GLN A 916 -17.81 38.63 39.86
N ASP A 917 -17.71 39.00 38.56
CA ASP A 917 -18.19 38.50 37.24
C ASP A 917 -17.37 39.06 36.02
N SER A 918 -17.51 38.48 34.81
CA SER A 918 -17.21 39.03 33.43
C SER A 918 -15.76 39.49 33.08
N GLY A 919 -15.30 39.74 31.83
CA GLY A 919 -15.83 39.60 30.44
C GLY A 919 -15.54 40.84 29.54
N ALA A 920 -15.25 40.80 28.22
CA ALA A 920 -14.84 39.74 27.28
C ALA A 920 -14.34 40.32 25.89
N ASP A 921 -13.81 39.45 25.00
CA ASP A 921 -13.78 39.50 23.51
C ASP A 921 -12.76 40.32 22.62
N ARG A 922 -12.06 39.56 21.75
CA ARG A 922 -11.69 39.74 20.29
C ARG A 922 -10.56 40.65 19.71
N ALA A 923 -9.93 40.02 18.70
CA ALA A 923 -9.47 40.51 17.37
C ALA A 923 -7.94 40.63 17.07
N ASN A 924 -7.58 40.28 15.83
CA ASN A 924 -6.24 40.23 15.20
C ASN A 924 -6.22 41.13 13.94
N PRO A 925 -5.06 41.64 13.45
CA PRO A 925 -4.52 41.07 12.20
C PRO A 925 -2.97 41.08 12.02
N GLU A 926 -2.53 40.48 10.91
CA GLU A 926 -1.15 40.14 10.48
C GLU A 926 -0.27 41.31 9.95
N ARG A 927 1.09 41.14 9.87
CA ARG A 927 1.88 40.91 8.61
C ARG A 927 3.42 41.22 8.66
N HIS A 928 4.22 40.22 8.25
CA HIS A 928 5.46 40.22 7.42
C HIS A 928 6.76 41.06 7.68
N ALA A 929 7.88 40.45 7.23
CA ALA A 929 9.06 41.03 6.53
C ALA A 929 10.44 41.23 7.25
N GLU A 930 11.24 40.15 7.31
CA GLU A 930 12.53 39.92 6.59
C GLU A 930 13.83 40.78 6.73
N LEU A 931 14.98 40.09 6.51
CA LEU A 931 16.35 40.52 6.11
C LEU A 931 17.49 40.78 7.16
N TRP A 932 18.73 40.60 6.67
CA TRP A 932 20.07 40.41 7.30
C TRP A 932 21.07 41.51 6.76
N PRO A 933 22.43 41.51 6.92
CA PRO A 933 23.40 40.86 7.84
C PRO A 933 24.53 41.81 8.40
N GLY A 934 25.51 41.31 9.18
CA GLY A 934 26.85 41.97 9.34
C GLY A 934 27.70 41.73 10.62
N LEU A 935 28.96 41.30 10.47
CA LEU A 935 30.04 41.03 11.49
C LEU A 935 31.07 42.21 11.58
N PRO A 936 32.23 42.18 12.31
CA PRO A 936 32.74 41.46 13.54
C PRO A 936 33.55 42.34 14.57
N GLY A 937 34.07 41.79 15.71
CA GLY A 937 35.41 42.22 16.24
C GLY A 937 35.83 42.16 17.75
N ARG A 938 36.75 41.24 18.10
CA ARG A 938 37.95 41.31 19.03
C ARG A 938 37.88 41.72 20.55
N ALA A 939 37.96 40.70 21.42
CA ALA A 939 39.05 40.38 22.41
C ALA A 939 39.57 41.32 23.57
N ALA A 940 39.26 40.90 24.82
CA ALA A 940 40.14 40.58 25.98
C ALA A 940 41.02 41.61 26.78
N ARG A 941 40.86 41.63 28.14
CA ARG A 941 41.89 41.26 29.17
C ARG A 941 41.50 41.47 30.68
N ALA A 942 42.06 40.59 31.54
CA ALA A 942 42.55 40.80 32.93
C ALA A 942 41.64 41.05 34.17
N ASP A 943 41.21 39.94 34.80
CA ASP A 943 41.34 39.57 36.24
C ASP A 943 41.60 40.62 37.36
N ARG A 944 40.75 40.59 38.42
CA ARG A 944 41.15 40.36 39.83
C ARG A 944 39.99 39.94 40.74
N SER A 945 40.29 39.08 41.73
CA SER A 945 39.32 38.36 42.59
C SER A 945 38.76 39.13 43.81
N ARG A 946 37.50 38.85 44.22
CA ARG A 946 37.17 38.25 45.55
C ARG A 946 35.66 37.96 45.82
N ASP A 947 35.38 36.68 46.06
CA ASP A 947 34.48 36.09 47.08
C ASP A 947 32.93 36.28 47.07
N ARG A 948 32.23 35.13 47.20
CA ARG A 948 30.80 34.88 47.58
C ARG A 948 29.64 35.22 46.61
N GLY A 949 28.86 34.17 46.27
CA GLY A 949 27.40 34.20 46.54
C GLY A 949 26.38 33.94 45.41
N ILE A 950 26.06 32.66 45.17
CA ILE A 950 24.71 32.12 44.81
C ILE A 950 24.07 32.48 43.43
N CYS A 951 23.63 31.41 42.73
CA CYS A 951 22.62 31.31 41.65
C CYS A 951 22.92 31.75 40.19
N GLN A 952 22.54 30.84 39.27
CA GLN A 952 22.17 31.01 37.84
C GLN A 952 23.25 31.52 36.85
N ASP A 953 23.22 31.20 35.55
CA ASP A 953 22.64 30.07 34.76
C ASP A 953 23.32 30.10 33.36
N ARG A 954 23.38 28.97 32.62
CA ARG A 954 23.83 28.82 31.20
C ARG A 954 25.33 29.13 30.91
N ARG A 955 25.98 28.55 29.89
CA ARG A 955 25.77 27.29 29.12
C ARG A 955 27.09 26.94 28.36
N VAL A 956 27.27 25.65 28.04
CA VAL A 956 28.05 25.09 26.90
C VAL A 956 29.59 25.17 26.92
N GLU A 957 30.21 24.04 26.53
CA GLU A 957 31.64 23.78 26.18
C GLU A 957 32.74 24.09 27.23
N ASP A 958 33.86 23.36 27.32
CA ASP A 958 34.44 22.34 26.43
C ASP A 958 35.03 21.13 27.22
N LEU A 959 35.55 20.11 26.54
CA LEU A 959 36.09 18.86 27.11
C LEU A 959 37.23 19.09 28.13
N HIS A 960 37.34 18.19 29.13
CA HIS A 960 38.57 17.38 29.33
C HIS A 960 38.39 16.17 30.28
N TRP A 961 38.97 15.04 29.89
CA TRP A 961 39.02 13.79 30.66
C TRP A 961 39.98 13.82 31.85
N ARG A 962 39.66 13.07 32.93
CA ARG A 962 40.66 12.43 33.79
C ARG A 962 40.23 11.04 34.26
N GLN A 963 41.12 10.06 34.11
CA GLN A 963 40.99 8.70 34.65
C GLN A 963 41.00 8.73 36.20
N GLN A 964 40.36 7.75 36.84
CA GLN A 964 40.82 7.20 38.12
C GLN A 964 40.79 5.66 38.07
N VAL A 965 41.89 5.06 38.55
CA VAL A 965 42.18 3.62 38.46
C VAL A 965 41.97 2.95 39.83
N LEU A 966 41.68 1.65 39.79
CA LEU A 966 41.40 0.73 40.89
C LEU A 966 41.94 1.10 42.30
N ARG A 967 41.05 1.00 43.29
CA ARG A 967 41.40 0.49 44.63
C ARG A 967 40.39 -0.58 45.07
N LEU A 968 40.79 -1.84 44.93
CA LEU A 968 40.17 -2.95 45.66
C LEU A 968 40.65 -2.90 47.12
N VAL A 969 39.72 -2.78 48.06
CA VAL A 969 39.99 -2.98 49.50
C VAL A 969 39.77 -4.46 49.83
N GLN A 970 40.65 -5.02 50.66
CA GLN A 970 40.54 -6.41 51.10
C GLN A 970 39.31 -6.60 52.00
N CYS A 971 38.45 -7.55 51.65
CA CYS A 971 37.68 -8.27 52.67
C CYS A 971 38.49 -9.51 53.08
N ASP A 972 38.99 -9.46 54.32
CA ASP A 972 39.50 -10.63 55.04
C ASP A 972 38.33 -11.34 55.77
N GLY A 973 38.53 -12.58 56.20
CA GLY A 973 37.86 -13.09 57.39
C GLY A 973 36.38 -13.55 57.29
N ARG A 974 36.19 -14.75 56.72
CA ARG A 974 35.22 -15.80 57.14
C ARG A 974 33.72 -15.69 56.76
N HIS A 975 33.27 -16.86 56.25
CA HIS A 975 31.95 -17.51 56.40
C HIS A 975 30.71 -17.05 55.62
N ARG A 976 30.29 -18.00 54.75
CA ARG A 976 28.93 -18.32 54.27
C ARG A 976 28.23 -17.23 53.45
#